data_AF-A0A9D1M3W9-F1
#
_entry.id   AF-A0A9D1M3W9-F1
#
_cell.length_a   1.000
_cell.length_b   1.000
_cell.length_c   1.000
_cell.angle_alpha   90.00
_cell.angle_beta   90.00
_cell.angle_gamma   90.00
#
_symmetry.space_group_name_H-M   'P 1'
#
loop_
_entity.id
_entity.type
_entity.pdbx_description
1 polymer ?
#
loop_
_entity_poly.entity_id
_entity_poly.type
_entity_poly.pdbx_seq_one_letter_code
_entity_poly.pdbx_strand_id
1 'polypeptide(L)'
;MADRSILFSNFNSPEAENPGDFESSYNVNAISKALERQQRDIQRKIDQAREKFEEAKNEQAGRFEQNKELTELLSIDPTQYFSAISADLKKNDKDEFDRLDDLLKNNLEEFVKQATARLNKEKAEIKKALIENQKDNQLTMKALGNSRDAVQKQQDYLGEKPELYSKLYSIQQASKAHEIDRSKPEKKGQYEISSVIIQSDKGELGLAVQMQLMEGSPLFFAIRDGKITFPDKPISEEQMRALLDFLYVHGIKNFELPPTLEPGIKEKFEKAQAAREEEADKKAKENDEKVPYEQQKEEPADNNVVSSEPELPEIQNDPGNEQWLDNADELKPEKAKDKEKKKEGYAKALDEMETWLQKSLGKEKNLSYFRRERNDRLRDFVSLKGWTVYSVYPSRNPDNYKLDGKRKDGVPNETYSFRIMIKPNGKGGIDVGYAMPKGGKVTDQVADKVVALQKSQGNKYIRFPKGLSDDDTGVFRMACARAGVIPRGIGINEHHAKKMIDAASGTLSEKDLEIFKYRLALQMEANMGADTNGRQANKVAELKGEYFFSPFKDRFDDTLKPALQDAINGKEADKVIGASRAIQEIYGLYEKASEAQVGDLVNLMQPEDQKAFLDSMTKAGITMDPEMDVRAMPKEYMSKMFAVLSEKHAKNAAKEMESEFARRRETDPDAKSYDVTKEMVADETANLRQMGDNLEKDHHVPGLRVPYLGSPRHDYPNDNSYQKKNTKNNFKAPRKEAHTY
;
A
#
# COMPACT_ATOMS: atom_id res chain seq x y z
N MET A 1 1.46 32.17 40.74
CA MET A 1 0.27 31.34 40.44
C MET A 1 -0.85 32.28 40.01
N ALA A 2 -1.00 32.49 38.72
CA ALA A 2 -2.14 33.21 38.15
C ALA A 2 -2.48 32.47 36.86
N ASP A 3 -3.62 31.78 36.85
CA ASP A 3 -4.08 30.95 35.75
C ASP A 3 -4.16 31.75 34.44
N ARG A 4 -3.25 31.45 33.51
CA ARG A 4 -3.32 31.89 32.10
C ARG A 4 -4.11 30.87 31.29
N SER A 5 -5.38 30.67 31.64
CA SER A 5 -6.28 29.80 30.90
C SER A 5 -7.30 30.64 30.12
N ILE A 6 -7.46 30.32 28.83
CA ILE A 6 -8.50 30.89 27.95
C ILE A 6 -9.73 29.99 28.07
N LEU A 7 -10.90 30.52 28.42
CA LEU A 7 -12.14 29.75 28.55
C LEU A 7 -12.81 29.57 27.17
N PHE A 8 -13.26 28.37 26.86
CA PHE A 8 -14.22 28.09 25.79
C PHE A 8 -15.55 27.71 26.42
N SER A 9 -16.64 28.33 26.00
CA SER A 9 -17.97 27.82 26.35
C SER A 9 -18.34 26.65 25.42
N ASN A 10 -18.82 25.58 26.05
CA ASN A 10 -19.40 24.35 25.48
C ASN A 10 -18.44 23.23 25.06
N PHE A 11 -18.02 22.46 26.06
CA PHE A 11 -17.84 21.01 25.88
C PHE A 11 -18.70 20.16 26.83
N ASN A 12 -19.48 20.77 27.75
CA ASN A 12 -20.36 20.09 28.70
C ASN A 12 -21.51 21.00 29.20
N SER A 13 -22.49 21.35 28.35
CA SER A 13 -23.74 21.97 28.83
C SER A 13 -24.97 21.27 28.21
N PRO A 14 -25.97 20.83 29.00
CA PRO A 14 -27.14 20.12 28.48
C PRO A 14 -28.20 21.01 27.79
N GLU A 15 -27.98 22.31 27.66
CA GLU A 15 -29.00 23.25 27.21
C GLU A 15 -28.41 24.26 26.22
N ALA A 16 -28.33 23.88 24.94
CA ALA A 16 -28.22 24.81 23.82
C ALA A 16 -28.74 24.14 22.55
N GLU A 17 -29.92 24.55 22.08
CA GLU A 17 -30.46 24.17 20.77
C GLU A 17 -29.57 24.78 19.66
N ASN A 18 -28.88 23.91 18.91
CA ASN A 18 -28.12 24.07 17.64
C ASN A 18 -27.75 25.51 17.19
N PRO A 19 -26.44 25.85 17.05
CA PRO A 19 -25.67 25.40 15.87
C PRO A 19 -24.16 25.13 16.09
N GLY A 20 -23.64 24.06 15.49
CA GLY A 20 -22.23 23.91 15.11
C GLY A 20 -21.35 23.05 16.02
N ASP A 21 -21.84 21.91 16.49
CA ASP A 21 -21.01 20.90 17.15
C ASP A 21 -19.91 20.39 16.20
N PHE A 22 -18.66 20.38 16.68
CA PHE A 22 -17.55 19.77 15.98
C PHE A 22 -17.72 18.25 16.00
N GLU A 23 -18.43 17.71 15.02
CA GLU A 23 -18.52 16.27 14.79
C GLU A 23 -17.15 15.74 14.36
N SER A 24 -16.66 14.71 15.04
CA SER A 24 -15.48 13.99 14.56
C SER A 24 -15.80 13.33 13.23
N SER A 25 -15.00 13.59 12.21
CA SER A 25 -15.09 12.89 10.92
C SER A 25 -14.64 11.43 10.99
N TYR A 26 -14.13 10.98 12.14
CA TYR A 26 -13.56 9.64 12.33
C TYR A 26 -14.38 8.85 13.34
N ASN A 27 -14.87 7.69 12.92
CA ASN A 27 -15.55 6.76 13.82
C ASN A 27 -14.54 6.10 14.77
N VAL A 28 -14.89 5.98 16.06
CA VAL A 28 -14.15 5.26 17.12
C VAL A 28 -13.63 3.90 16.63
N ASN A 29 -14.45 3.15 15.89
CA ASN A 29 -14.08 1.84 15.35
C ASN A 29 -12.99 1.91 14.27
N ALA A 30 -12.96 2.99 13.47
CA ALA A 30 -11.92 3.19 12.46
C ALA A 30 -10.59 3.57 13.11
N ILE A 31 -10.63 4.40 14.16
CA ILE A 31 -9.45 4.79 14.96
C ILE A 31 -8.88 3.58 15.70
N SER A 32 -9.74 2.77 16.33
CA SER A 32 -9.34 1.54 17.02
C SER A 32 -8.62 0.56 16.07
N LYS A 33 -9.20 0.28 14.89
CA LYS A 33 -8.57 -0.58 13.88
C LYS A 33 -7.22 -0.03 13.39
N ALA A 34 -7.08 1.29 13.28
CA ALA A 34 -5.82 1.92 12.88
C ALA A 34 -4.72 1.71 13.93
N LEU A 35 -5.04 1.92 15.22
CA LEU A 35 -4.11 1.67 16.33
C LEU A 35 -3.74 0.18 16.45
N GLU A 36 -4.68 -0.75 16.26
CA GLU A 36 -4.42 -2.20 16.24
C GLU A 36 -3.48 -2.63 15.10
N ARG A 37 -3.64 -2.03 13.90
CA ARG A 37 -2.72 -2.29 12.77
C ARG A 37 -1.31 -1.81 13.10
N GLN A 38 -1.18 -0.64 13.71
CA GLN A 38 0.11 -0.08 14.10
C GLN A 38 0.82 -0.94 15.17
N GLN A 39 0.05 -1.43 16.15
CA GLN A 39 0.57 -2.34 17.18
C GLN A 39 1.07 -3.65 16.58
N ARG A 40 0.36 -4.22 15.59
CA ARG A 40 0.78 -5.42 14.87
C ARG A 40 2.05 -5.20 14.04
N ASP A 41 2.18 -4.05 13.38
CA ASP A 41 3.38 -3.70 12.61
C ASP A 41 4.62 -3.55 13.52
N ILE A 42 4.47 -2.86 14.66
CA ILE A 42 5.55 -2.74 15.66
C ILE A 42 5.94 -4.11 16.20
N GLN A 43 4.97 -4.99 16.47
CA GLN A 43 5.25 -6.33 16.94
C GLN A 43 6.03 -7.16 15.90
N ARG A 44 5.65 -7.08 14.61
CA ARG A 44 6.42 -7.72 13.53
C ARG A 44 7.86 -7.22 13.47
N LYS A 45 8.08 -5.91 13.63
CA LYS A 45 9.43 -5.32 13.65
C LYS A 45 10.25 -5.80 14.84
N ILE A 46 9.62 -5.99 16.01
CA ILE A 46 10.27 -6.59 17.19
C ILE A 46 10.70 -8.02 16.91
N ASP A 47 9.83 -8.82 16.31
CA ASP A 47 10.11 -10.23 16.03
C ASP A 47 11.23 -10.37 14.99
N GLN A 48 11.21 -9.55 13.93
CA GLN A 48 12.30 -9.48 12.93
C GLN A 48 13.64 -9.02 13.53
N ALA A 49 13.64 -8.05 14.44
CA ALA A 49 14.86 -7.60 15.11
C ALA A 49 15.47 -8.70 15.98
N ARG A 50 14.62 -9.48 16.67
CA ARG A 50 15.05 -10.63 17.47
C ARG A 50 15.65 -11.74 16.61
N GLU A 51 15.00 -12.07 15.50
CA GLU A 51 15.47 -13.08 14.55
C GLU A 51 16.84 -12.73 14.00
N LYS A 52 17.02 -11.50 13.49
CA LYS A 52 18.32 -11.01 12.99
C LYS A 52 19.42 -11.05 14.05
N PHE A 53 19.09 -10.75 15.31
CA PHE A 53 20.06 -10.83 16.40
C PHE A 53 20.46 -12.28 16.72
N GLU A 54 19.51 -13.20 16.74
CA GLU A 54 19.82 -14.62 16.98
C GLU A 54 20.60 -15.24 15.81
N GLU A 55 20.32 -14.86 14.56
CA GLU A 55 21.12 -15.24 13.39
C GLU A 55 22.57 -14.75 13.54
N ALA A 56 22.77 -13.46 13.83
CA ALA A 56 24.11 -12.90 14.00
C ALA A 56 24.86 -13.55 15.18
N LYS A 57 24.16 -13.86 16.27
CA LYS A 57 24.73 -14.55 17.43
C LYS A 57 25.13 -15.99 17.11
N ASN A 58 24.32 -16.72 16.36
CA ASN A 58 24.63 -18.07 15.90
C ASN A 58 25.82 -18.09 14.94
N GLU A 59 25.91 -17.11 14.04
CA GLU A 59 27.06 -16.94 13.15
C GLU A 59 28.36 -16.71 13.95
N GLN A 60 28.33 -15.79 14.92
CA GLN A 60 29.49 -15.52 15.76
C GLN A 60 29.87 -16.72 16.65
N ALA A 61 28.90 -17.49 17.13
CA ALA A 61 29.15 -18.73 17.87
C ALA A 61 29.85 -19.79 17.00
N GLY A 62 29.43 -19.95 15.74
CA GLY A 62 30.09 -20.84 14.78
C GLY A 62 31.54 -20.43 14.51
N ARG A 63 31.79 -19.13 14.31
CA ARG A 63 33.15 -18.59 14.14
C ARG A 63 34.03 -18.79 15.38
N PHE A 64 33.45 -18.68 16.57
CA PHE A 64 34.17 -18.90 17.82
C PHE A 64 34.63 -20.36 17.97
N GLU A 65 33.77 -21.33 17.64
CA GLU A 65 34.13 -22.76 17.70
C GLU A 65 35.20 -23.11 16.65
N GLN A 66 35.07 -22.61 15.42
CA GLN A 66 36.11 -22.76 14.39
C GLN A 66 37.46 -22.20 14.84
N ASN A 67 37.47 -21.02 15.47
CA ASN A 67 38.71 -20.40 15.95
C ASN A 67 39.34 -21.21 17.11
N LYS A 68 38.51 -21.84 17.95
CA LYS A 68 38.97 -22.76 19.00
C LYS A 68 39.62 -24.01 18.41
N GLU A 69 38.98 -24.67 17.44
CA GLU A 69 39.53 -25.82 16.72
C GLU A 69 40.86 -25.46 16.04
N LEU A 70 40.94 -24.32 15.36
CA LEU A 70 42.17 -23.83 14.72
C LEU A 70 43.28 -23.53 15.74
N THR A 71 42.94 -23.05 16.93
CA THR A 71 43.92 -22.83 18.01
C THR A 71 44.49 -24.15 18.52
N GLU A 72 43.66 -25.17 18.68
CA GLU A 72 44.08 -26.52 19.07
C GLU A 72 44.96 -27.16 17.99
N LEU A 73 44.56 -27.09 16.72
CA LEU A 73 45.35 -27.58 15.59
C LEU A 73 46.71 -26.90 15.51
N LEU A 74 46.78 -25.57 15.63
CA LEU A 74 48.06 -24.84 15.61
C LEU A 74 49.00 -25.26 16.75
N SER A 75 48.42 -25.66 17.90
CA SER A 75 49.19 -26.10 19.07
C SER A 75 49.70 -27.54 18.96
N ILE A 76 49.06 -28.37 18.12
CA ILE A 76 49.38 -29.80 17.94
C ILE A 76 50.25 -30.02 16.68
N ASP A 77 49.81 -29.48 15.54
CA ASP A 77 50.50 -29.59 14.25
C ASP A 77 50.26 -28.34 13.38
N PRO A 78 51.25 -27.42 13.32
CA PRO A 78 51.17 -26.20 12.50
C PRO A 78 50.90 -26.46 11.00
N THR A 79 51.27 -27.64 10.49
CA THR A 79 51.06 -28.03 9.08
C THR A 79 49.59 -28.34 8.82
N GLN A 80 48.90 -28.96 9.79
CA GLN A 80 47.47 -29.22 9.69
C GLN A 80 46.64 -27.94 9.85
N TYR A 81 47.06 -27.03 10.73
CA TYR A 81 46.47 -25.69 10.79
C TYR A 81 46.57 -24.97 9.44
N PHE A 82 47.76 -24.93 8.83
CA PHE A 82 47.95 -24.29 7.53
C PHE A 82 47.09 -24.94 6.44
N SER A 83 47.02 -26.27 6.42
CA SER A 83 46.18 -27.03 5.49
C SER A 83 44.70 -26.68 5.63
N ALA A 84 44.20 -26.53 6.87
CA ALA A 84 42.81 -26.21 7.15
C ALA A 84 42.41 -24.80 6.65
N ILE A 85 43.32 -23.83 6.66
CA ILE A 85 43.05 -22.46 6.21
C ILE A 85 43.49 -22.18 4.76
N SER A 86 44.30 -23.06 4.17
CA SER A 86 45.00 -22.85 2.90
C SER A 86 44.07 -22.51 1.73
N ALA A 87 42.94 -23.20 1.61
CA ALA A 87 42.03 -23.05 0.47
C ALA A 87 41.36 -21.67 0.47
N ASP A 88 40.86 -21.24 1.63
CA ASP A 88 40.21 -19.94 1.79
C ASP A 88 41.21 -18.80 1.72
N LEU A 89 42.39 -18.98 2.32
CA LEU A 89 43.45 -17.99 2.29
C LEU A 89 43.94 -17.75 0.86
N LYS A 90 44.18 -18.82 0.09
CA LYS A 90 44.59 -18.73 -1.32
C LYS A 90 43.55 -18.04 -2.20
N LYS A 91 42.27 -18.10 -1.83
CA LYS A 91 41.17 -17.45 -2.54
C LYS A 91 41.03 -15.97 -2.18
N ASN A 92 41.21 -15.62 -0.91
CA ASN A 92 40.88 -14.29 -0.38
C ASN A 92 42.10 -13.38 -0.24
N ASP A 93 43.29 -13.93 0.03
CA ASP A 93 44.55 -13.20 0.17
C ASP A 93 45.74 -14.08 -0.25
N LYS A 94 46.01 -14.07 -1.55
CA LYS A 94 47.06 -14.91 -2.16
C LYS A 94 48.45 -14.55 -1.67
N ASP A 95 48.72 -13.27 -1.42
CA ASP A 95 50.04 -12.80 -0.97
C ASP A 95 50.31 -13.25 0.46
N GLU A 96 49.28 -13.22 1.32
CA GLU A 96 49.40 -13.76 2.67
C GLU A 96 49.53 -15.29 2.68
N PHE A 97 48.84 -15.98 1.77
CA PHE A 97 49.00 -17.42 1.57
C PHE A 97 50.44 -17.79 1.19
N ASP A 98 51.00 -17.16 0.15
CA ASP A 98 52.35 -17.46 -0.33
C ASP A 98 53.38 -17.15 0.77
N ARG A 99 53.19 -16.05 1.54
CA ARG A 99 54.06 -15.69 2.68
C ARG A 99 54.02 -16.71 3.82
N LEU A 100 52.83 -17.19 4.21
CA LEU A 100 52.69 -18.16 5.29
C LEU A 100 53.20 -19.55 4.88
N ASP A 101 53.03 -19.94 3.61
CA ASP A 101 53.61 -21.17 3.04
C ASP A 101 55.15 -21.15 3.10
N ASP A 102 55.76 -20.02 2.73
CA ASP A 102 57.21 -19.83 2.82
C ASP A 102 57.72 -19.84 4.27
N LEU A 103 56.99 -19.24 5.21
CA LEU A 103 57.34 -19.27 6.63
C LEU A 103 57.21 -20.69 7.20
N LEU A 104 56.17 -21.43 6.84
CA LEU A 104 55.99 -22.81 7.30
C LEU A 104 57.16 -23.70 6.85
N LYS A 105 57.67 -23.51 5.63
CA LYS A 105 58.79 -24.28 5.06
C LYS A 105 60.16 -23.89 5.61
N ASN A 106 60.37 -22.60 5.87
CA ASN A 106 61.71 -22.06 6.10
C ASN A 106 61.93 -21.49 7.52
N ASN A 107 60.88 -21.17 8.27
CA ASN A 107 60.96 -20.59 9.61
C ASN A 107 59.70 -20.86 10.46
N LEU A 108 59.61 -22.07 11.02
CA LEU A 108 58.44 -22.56 11.75
C LEU A 108 58.11 -21.72 13.01
N GLU A 109 59.11 -21.22 13.74
CA GLU A 109 58.86 -20.38 14.93
C GLU A 109 58.14 -19.08 14.57
N GLU A 110 58.60 -18.41 13.51
CA GLU A 110 57.99 -17.16 13.05
C GLU A 110 56.62 -17.40 12.40
N PHE A 111 56.42 -18.56 11.75
CA PHE A 111 55.10 -19.01 11.30
C PHE A 111 54.11 -19.13 12.46
N VAL A 112 54.45 -19.90 13.51
CA VAL A 112 53.57 -20.13 14.67
C VAL A 112 53.24 -18.81 15.37
N LYS A 113 54.21 -17.91 15.50
CA LYS A 113 54.02 -16.58 16.09
C LYS A 113 53.04 -15.71 15.30
N GLN A 114 53.16 -15.66 13.97
CA GLN A 114 52.26 -14.88 13.12
C GLN A 114 50.85 -15.50 13.05
N ALA A 115 50.75 -16.83 12.94
CA ALA A 115 49.48 -17.54 12.98
C ALA A 115 48.73 -17.33 14.32
N THR A 116 49.46 -17.37 15.44
CA THR A 116 48.90 -17.09 16.77
C THR A 116 48.40 -15.64 16.88
N ALA A 117 49.16 -14.67 16.37
CA ALA A 117 48.76 -13.26 16.36
C ALA A 117 47.48 -13.04 15.53
N ARG A 118 47.37 -13.72 14.39
CA ARG A 118 46.16 -13.69 13.54
C ARG A 118 44.94 -14.25 14.26
N LEU A 119 45.04 -15.46 14.83
CA LEU A 119 43.92 -16.07 15.57
C LEU A 119 43.49 -15.19 16.76
N ASN A 120 44.44 -14.60 17.48
CA ASN A 120 44.12 -13.69 18.58
C ASN A 120 43.43 -12.40 18.13
N LYS A 121 43.81 -11.85 16.97
CA LYS A 121 43.15 -10.69 16.35
C LYS A 121 41.71 -11.05 15.96
N GLU A 122 41.50 -12.20 15.33
CA GLU A 122 40.18 -12.67 14.93
C GLU A 122 39.26 -12.95 16.14
N LYS A 123 39.79 -13.55 17.23
CA LYS A 123 39.06 -13.69 18.51
C LYS A 123 38.62 -12.35 19.08
N ALA A 124 39.45 -11.31 18.95
CA ALA A 124 39.12 -9.97 19.41
C ALA A 124 38.03 -9.32 18.53
N GLU A 125 38.08 -9.52 17.21
CA GLU A 125 37.08 -9.03 16.26
C GLU A 125 35.72 -9.69 16.45
N ILE A 126 35.67 -11.02 16.64
CA ILE A 126 34.42 -11.77 16.95
C ILE A 126 33.77 -11.23 18.23
N LYS A 127 34.56 -11.03 19.30
CA LYS A 127 34.06 -10.46 20.56
C LYS A 127 33.54 -9.03 20.40
N LYS A 128 34.26 -8.20 19.64
CA LYS A 128 33.85 -6.82 19.38
C LYS A 128 32.53 -6.77 18.60
N ALA A 129 32.41 -7.57 17.54
CA ALA A 129 31.20 -7.66 16.73
C ALA A 129 29.98 -8.14 17.54
N LEU A 130 30.17 -9.10 18.45
CA LEU A 130 29.10 -9.58 19.34
C LEU A 130 28.60 -8.46 20.28
N ILE A 131 29.52 -7.68 20.87
CA ILE A 131 29.19 -6.56 21.77
C ILE A 131 28.45 -5.44 21.00
N GLU A 132 28.90 -5.11 19.80
CA GLU A 132 28.31 -4.09 18.94
C GLU A 132 26.88 -4.49 18.51
N ASN A 133 26.71 -5.72 18.00
CA ASN A 133 25.39 -6.26 17.65
C ASN A 133 24.44 -6.32 18.86
N GLN A 134 24.94 -6.64 20.05
CA GLN A 134 24.13 -6.64 21.28
C GLN A 134 23.67 -5.23 21.66
N LYS A 135 24.56 -4.23 21.53
CA LYS A 135 24.25 -2.83 21.83
C LYS A 135 23.22 -2.28 20.83
N ASP A 136 23.38 -2.56 19.54
CA ASP A 136 22.48 -2.09 18.49
C ASP A 136 21.10 -2.74 18.60
N ASN A 137 21.06 -4.04 18.90
CA ASN A 137 19.80 -4.74 19.17
C ASN A 137 19.10 -4.17 20.42
N GLN A 138 19.83 -3.87 21.50
CA GLN A 138 19.25 -3.24 22.70
C GLN A 138 18.65 -1.86 22.41
N LEU A 139 19.34 -1.03 21.63
CA LEU A 139 18.84 0.28 21.22
C LEU A 139 17.56 0.15 20.37
N THR A 140 17.59 -0.76 19.40
CA THR A 140 16.46 -1.04 18.49
C THR A 140 15.25 -1.56 19.28
N MET A 141 15.46 -2.56 20.15
CA MET A 141 14.42 -3.14 21.00
C MET A 141 13.83 -2.12 21.97
N LYS A 142 14.64 -1.22 22.53
CA LYS A 142 14.18 -0.14 23.41
C LYS A 142 13.31 0.87 22.65
N ALA A 143 13.73 1.28 21.45
CA ALA A 143 12.96 2.20 20.61
C ALA A 143 11.61 1.60 20.17
N LEU A 144 11.60 0.33 19.73
CA LEU A 144 10.38 -0.38 19.35
C LEU A 144 9.46 -0.62 20.56
N GLY A 145 10.02 -0.94 21.73
CA GLY A 145 9.28 -1.06 22.98
C GLY A 145 8.58 0.25 23.37
N ASN A 146 9.31 1.36 23.35
CA ASN A 146 8.73 2.69 23.61
C ASN A 146 7.61 3.04 22.61
N SER A 147 7.77 2.67 21.33
CA SER A 147 6.74 2.87 20.30
C SER A 147 5.49 2.03 20.57
N ARG A 148 5.66 0.76 20.94
CA ARG A 148 4.57 -0.14 21.34
C ARG A 148 3.80 0.43 22.54
N ASP A 149 4.51 0.89 23.56
CA ASP A 149 3.91 1.46 24.77
C ASP A 149 3.17 2.77 24.47
N ALA A 150 3.69 3.59 23.55
CA ALA A 150 3.01 4.80 23.10
C ALA A 150 1.69 4.49 22.37
N VAL A 151 1.68 3.49 21.47
CA VAL A 151 0.45 3.05 20.79
C VAL A 151 -0.56 2.47 21.79
N GLN A 152 -0.08 1.68 22.75
CA GLN A 152 -0.94 1.11 23.80
C GLN A 152 -1.61 2.22 24.62
N LYS A 153 -0.85 3.24 25.05
CA LYS A 153 -1.42 4.40 25.76
C LYS A 153 -2.49 5.12 24.93
N GLN A 154 -2.31 5.23 23.61
CA GLN A 154 -3.32 5.82 22.73
C GLN A 154 -4.60 4.96 22.65
N GLN A 155 -4.47 3.62 22.65
CA GLN A 155 -5.61 2.71 22.75
C GLN A 155 -6.32 2.84 24.10
N ASP A 156 -5.57 2.95 25.19
CA ASP A 156 -6.12 3.11 26.54
C ASP A 156 -6.91 4.43 26.63
N TYR A 157 -6.38 5.52 26.07
CA TYR A 157 -7.09 6.81 25.99
C TYR A 157 -8.38 6.76 25.17
N LEU A 158 -8.38 6.02 24.05
CA LEU A 158 -9.58 5.77 23.25
C LEU A 158 -10.61 4.93 24.04
N GLY A 159 -10.16 3.96 24.83
CA GLY A 159 -11.02 3.13 25.68
C GLY A 159 -11.65 3.91 26.84
N GLU A 160 -10.91 4.83 27.46
CA GLU A 160 -11.39 5.64 28.59
C GLU A 160 -12.42 6.70 28.18
N LYS A 161 -12.17 7.44 27.09
CA LYS A 161 -13.07 8.52 26.62
C LYS A 161 -13.16 8.55 25.08
N PRO A 162 -13.92 7.64 24.46
CA PRO A 162 -13.89 7.42 23.02
C PRO A 162 -14.33 8.62 22.18
N GLU A 163 -15.39 9.32 22.59
CA GLU A 163 -15.90 10.49 21.87
C GLU A 163 -14.92 11.67 21.91
N LEU A 164 -14.35 11.93 23.09
CA LEU A 164 -13.36 13.00 23.28
C LEU A 164 -12.08 12.68 22.51
N TYR A 165 -11.58 11.43 22.59
CA TYR A 165 -10.41 11.00 21.84
C TYR A 165 -10.62 11.16 20.34
N SER A 166 -11.78 10.77 19.81
CA SER A 166 -12.08 10.87 18.37
C SER A 166 -12.07 12.32 17.89
N LYS A 167 -12.60 13.25 18.69
CA LYS A 167 -12.54 14.69 18.42
C LYS A 167 -11.10 15.20 18.43
N LEU A 168 -10.31 14.88 19.45
CA LEU A 168 -8.90 15.28 19.55
C LEU A 168 -8.05 14.68 18.41
N TYR A 169 -8.30 13.43 18.04
CA TYR A 169 -7.66 12.74 16.91
C TYR A 169 -7.96 13.44 15.58
N SER A 170 -9.21 13.88 15.38
CA SER A 170 -9.61 14.64 14.18
C SER A 170 -8.83 15.95 14.06
N ILE A 171 -8.67 16.67 15.17
CA ILE A 171 -7.92 17.92 15.23
C ILE A 171 -6.42 17.66 14.99
N GLN A 172 -5.86 16.60 15.59
CA GLN A 172 -4.47 16.20 15.38
C GLN A 172 -4.17 15.91 13.90
N GLN A 173 -5.06 15.16 13.23
CA GLN A 173 -4.90 14.82 11.81
C GLN A 173 -5.07 16.04 10.90
N ALA A 174 -6.03 16.92 11.19
CA ALA A 174 -6.20 18.18 10.47
C ALA A 174 -4.97 19.10 10.61
N SER A 175 -4.29 19.05 11.75
CA SER A 175 -3.08 19.82 12.04
C SER A 175 -1.87 19.33 11.23
N LYS A 176 -1.71 18.01 11.06
CA LYS A 176 -0.64 17.41 10.23
C LYS A 176 -0.74 17.79 8.74
N ALA A 177 -1.96 17.94 8.22
CA ALA A 177 -2.19 18.39 6.85
C ALA A 177 -1.68 19.82 6.56
N HIS A 178 -1.33 20.58 7.60
CA HIS A 178 -0.78 21.94 7.52
C HIS A 178 0.76 22.01 7.73
N GLU A 179 1.46 20.88 7.88
CA GLU A 179 2.93 20.88 7.99
C GLU A 179 3.61 21.47 6.73
N ILE A 180 4.67 22.26 6.96
CA ILE A 180 5.33 23.04 5.91
C ILE A 180 6.07 22.12 4.95
N ASP A 181 5.66 22.15 3.68
CA ASP A 181 6.41 21.60 2.56
C ASP A 181 7.73 22.41 2.37
N ARG A 182 8.83 21.95 2.99
CA ARG A 182 10.18 22.56 2.96
C ARG A 182 10.78 22.71 1.54
N SER A 183 10.06 22.27 0.50
CA SER A 183 10.45 22.37 -0.91
C SER A 183 9.95 23.64 -1.64
N LYS A 184 9.16 24.50 -0.97
CA LYS A 184 8.58 25.74 -1.54
C LYS A 184 9.26 27.01 -0.98
N PRO A 185 9.37 28.10 -1.76
CA PRO A 185 9.95 29.34 -1.27
C PRO A 185 9.07 29.96 -0.17
N GLU A 186 9.76 30.42 0.87
CA GLU A 186 9.25 30.99 2.11
C GLU A 186 8.13 32.02 1.86
N LYS A 187 6.97 31.79 2.47
CA LYS A 187 5.92 32.80 2.62
C LYS A 187 5.90 33.28 4.07
N LYS A 188 5.84 34.59 4.30
CA LYS A 188 5.55 35.18 5.61
C LYS A 188 4.27 34.55 6.18
N GLY A 189 4.33 33.99 7.39
CA GLY A 189 3.19 33.41 8.11
C GLY A 189 3.08 31.87 8.11
N GLN A 190 4.10 31.13 7.66
CA GLN A 190 4.11 29.66 7.79
C GLN A 190 4.70 29.24 9.15
N TYR A 191 4.05 28.27 9.81
CA TYR A 191 4.49 27.64 11.06
C TYR A 191 4.41 26.12 10.95
N GLU A 192 5.39 25.42 11.52
CA GLU A 192 5.40 23.94 11.59
C GLU A 192 4.62 23.53 12.84
N ILE A 193 3.71 22.56 12.71
CA ILE A 193 2.81 22.15 13.79
C ILE A 193 3.09 20.70 14.14
N SER A 194 3.55 20.44 15.35
CA SER A 194 3.55 19.09 15.92
C SER A 194 2.45 19.00 16.98
N SER A 195 1.71 17.90 16.99
CA SER A 195 0.62 17.71 17.95
C SER A 195 0.48 16.26 18.41
N VAL A 196 0.15 16.08 19.69
CA VAL A 196 0.03 14.77 20.34
C VAL A 196 -1.09 14.78 21.38
N ILE A 197 -1.88 13.71 21.40
CA ILE A 197 -2.91 13.50 22.42
C ILE A 197 -2.24 13.02 23.70
N ILE A 198 -2.47 13.72 24.80
CA ILE A 198 -1.87 13.48 26.10
C ILE A 198 -2.93 13.46 27.20
N GLN A 199 -2.59 12.81 28.31
CA GLN A 199 -3.36 12.85 29.55
C GLN A 199 -2.61 13.67 30.60
N SER A 200 -3.32 14.52 31.34
CA SER A 200 -2.74 15.29 32.46
C SER A 200 -2.51 14.41 33.70
N ASP A 201 -1.75 14.92 34.67
CA ASP A 201 -1.55 14.26 35.98
C ASP A 201 -2.87 14.05 36.77
N LYS A 202 -3.95 14.73 36.36
CA LYS A 202 -5.30 14.59 36.91
C LYS A 202 -6.20 13.65 36.09
N GLY A 203 -5.67 12.99 35.05
CA GLY A 203 -6.43 12.06 34.19
C GLY A 203 -7.22 12.74 33.05
N GLU A 204 -7.00 14.03 32.78
CA GLU A 204 -7.74 14.77 31.75
C GLU A 204 -7.04 14.64 30.39
N LEU A 205 -7.77 14.16 29.38
CA LEU A 205 -7.30 14.06 28.00
C LEU A 205 -7.31 15.43 27.31
N GLY A 206 -6.27 15.69 26.53
CA GLY A 206 -6.15 16.90 25.72
C GLY A 206 -5.15 16.78 24.59
N LEU A 207 -5.13 17.79 23.72
CA LEU A 207 -4.19 17.88 22.61
C LEU A 207 -3.08 18.87 22.96
N ALA A 208 -1.85 18.39 23.07
CA ALA A 208 -0.68 19.26 23.12
C ALA A 208 -0.29 19.64 21.69
N VAL A 209 -0.06 20.93 21.47
CA VAL A 209 0.32 21.49 20.17
C VAL A 209 1.58 22.35 20.36
N GLN A 210 2.57 22.09 19.53
CA GLN A 210 3.76 22.93 19.38
C GLN A 210 3.75 23.54 17.99
N MET A 211 3.87 24.86 17.94
CA MET A 211 3.97 25.63 16.70
C MET A 211 5.35 26.26 16.62
N GLN A 212 6.15 25.83 15.65
CA GLN A 212 7.43 26.44 15.34
C GLN A 212 7.22 27.60 14.35
N LEU A 213 7.46 28.83 14.81
CA LEU A 213 7.45 30.02 13.97
C LEU A 213 8.81 30.17 13.26
N MET A 214 8.81 30.66 12.01
CA MET A 214 10.05 30.82 11.22
C MET A 214 11.04 31.83 11.80
N GLU A 215 10.55 32.87 12.48
CA GLU A 215 11.36 33.80 13.26
C GLU A 215 10.73 33.91 14.65
N GLY A 216 11.35 33.30 15.67
CA GLY A 216 10.88 33.39 17.05
C GLY A 216 10.95 32.08 17.83
N SER A 217 10.67 32.17 19.14
CA SER A 217 10.58 30.99 20.00
C SER A 217 9.32 30.16 19.66
N PRO A 218 9.40 28.82 19.69
CA PRO A 218 8.23 27.97 19.51
C PRO A 218 7.12 28.33 20.51
N LEU A 219 5.90 28.37 20.00
CA LEU A 219 4.70 28.50 20.81
C LEU A 219 4.23 27.11 21.20
N PHE A 220 4.03 26.90 22.49
CA PHE A 220 3.49 25.67 23.04
C PHE A 220 2.16 25.99 23.70
N PHE A 221 1.15 25.17 23.46
CA PHE A 221 -0.12 25.25 24.18
C PHE A 221 -0.79 23.87 24.22
N ALA A 222 -1.64 23.67 25.21
CA ALA A 222 -2.46 22.47 25.31
C ALA A 222 -3.94 22.83 25.32
N ILE A 223 -4.74 22.05 24.61
CA ILE A 223 -6.20 22.13 24.61
C ILE A 223 -6.71 21.04 25.54
N ARG A 224 -7.29 21.42 26.68
CA ARG A 224 -7.84 20.52 27.70
C ARG A 224 -9.17 21.06 28.20
N ASP A 225 -10.22 20.25 28.20
CA ASP A 225 -11.52 20.56 28.81
C ASP A 225 -12.04 21.98 28.49
N GLY A 226 -12.09 22.33 27.21
CA GLY A 226 -12.52 23.66 26.77
C GLY A 226 -11.63 24.80 27.28
N LYS A 227 -10.34 24.54 27.54
CA LYS A 227 -9.36 25.55 27.92
C LYS A 227 -8.07 25.40 27.13
N ILE A 228 -7.53 26.53 26.68
CA ILE A 228 -6.15 26.59 26.21
C ILE A 228 -5.26 27.01 27.36
N THR A 229 -4.26 26.19 27.65
CA THR A 229 -3.22 26.48 28.63
C THR A 229 -1.88 26.70 27.95
N PHE A 230 -1.12 27.67 28.44
CA PHE A 230 0.23 27.99 27.96
C PHE A 230 1.26 27.68 29.03
N PRO A 231 2.47 27.20 28.67
CA PRO A 231 3.61 27.21 29.57
C PRO A 231 4.02 28.66 29.86
N ASP A 232 4.62 28.91 31.03
CA ASP A 232 4.79 30.19 31.74
C ASP A 232 5.47 31.39 31.02
N LYS A 233 5.60 31.37 29.69
CA LYS A 233 6.21 32.45 28.88
C LYS A 233 5.16 33.45 28.36
N PRO A 234 5.49 34.76 28.29
CA PRO A 234 4.63 35.76 27.64
C PRO A 234 4.54 35.50 26.13
N ILE A 235 3.34 35.64 25.56
CA ILE A 235 3.04 35.35 24.15
C ILE A 235 3.21 36.63 23.32
N SER A 236 3.94 36.56 22.21
CA SER A 236 4.12 37.70 21.28
C SER A 236 2.90 37.94 20.38
N GLU A 237 2.80 39.13 19.76
CA GLU A 237 1.71 39.45 18.81
C GLU A 237 1.66 38.47 17.62
N GLU A 238 2.81 38.00 17.15
CA GLU A 238 2.92 37.03 16.06
C GLU A 238 2.50 35.62 16.51
N GLN A 239 2.85 35.22 17.73
CA GLN A 239 2.40 33.97 18.34
C GLN A 239 0.88 33.96 18.57
N MET A 240 0.30 35.09 18.99
CA MET A 240 -1.15 35.24 19.15
C MET A 240 -1.91 35.15 17.81
N ARG A 241 -1.38 35.74 16.73
CA ARG A 241 -1.98 35.62 15.39
C ARG A 241 -1.91 34.19 14.87
N ALA A 242 -0.78 33.50 15.07
CA ALA A 242 -0.63 32.10 14.68
C ALA A 242 -1.61 31.19 15.46
N LEU A 243 -1.78 31.43 16.77
CA LEU A 243 -2.77 30.73 17.58
C LEU A 243 -4.19 30.96 17.06
N LEU A 244 -4.57 32.20 16.76
CA LEU A 244 -5.90 32.51 16.19
C LEU A 244 -6.13 31.85 14.84
N ASP A 245 -5.12 31.85 13.97
CA ASP A 245 -5.19 31.18 12.68
C ASP A 245 -5.37 29.67 12.85
N PHE A 246 -4.65 29.07 13.79
CA PHE A 246 -4.82 27.66 14.15
C PHE A 246 -6.25 27.37 14.63
N LEU A 247 -6.75 28.11 15.62
CA LEU A 247 -8.10 27.88 16.18
C LEU A 247 -9.19 28.06 15.12
N TYR A 248 -9.08 29.08 14.28
CA TYR A 248 -10.04 29.37 13.23
C TYR A 248 -10.05 28.30 12.12
N VAL A 249 -8.87 27.90 11.62
CA VAL A 249 -8.73 26.87 10.58
C VAL A 249 -9.27 25.53 11.07
N HIS A 250 -9.12 25.24 12.35
CA HIS A 250 -9.59 24.01 12.97
C HIS A 250 -11.00 24.13 13.58
N GLY A 251 -11.75 25.19 13.26
CA GLY A 251 -13.17 25.33 13.60
C GLY A 251 -13.47 25.48 15.09
N ILE A 252 -12.47 25.83 15.90
CA ILE A 252 -12.64 26.07 17.34
C ILE A 252 -13.10 27.53 17.53
N LYS A 253 -14.36 27.72 17.92
CA LYS A 253 -15.04 29.02 18.05
C LYS A 253 -15.33 29.38 19.52
N ASN A 254 -15.65 30.64 19.80
CA ASN A 254 -16.04 31.18 21.13
C ASN A 254 -14.98 31.02 22.24
N PHE A 255 -13.83 31.66 22.05
CA PHE A 255 -12.77 31.78 23.06
C PHE A 255 -12.88 33.10 23.86
N GLU A 256 -12.75 33.03 25.18
CA GLU A 256 -12.60 34.19 26.05
C GLU A 256 -11.14 34.36 26.48
N LEU A 257 -10.55 35.48 26.05
CA LEU A 257 -9.21 35.87 26.47
C LEU A 257 -9.09 35.96 28.00
N PRO A 258 -8.02 35.42 28.61
CA PRO A 258 -7.82 35.52 30.04
C PRO A 258 -7.77 37.00 30.47
N PRO A 259 -8.40 37.36 31.60
CA PRO A 259 -8.48 38.74 32.06
C PRO A 259 -7.11 39.35 32.43
N THR A 260 -6.06 38.55 32.43
CA THR A 260 -4.68 38.90 32.77
C THR A 260 -3.80 39.25 31.56
N LEU A 261 -4.35 39.30 30.35
CA LEU A 261 -3.65 39.76 29.15
C LEU A 261 -3.43 41.28 29.18
N GLU A 262 -2.26 41.73 28.71
CA GLU A 262 -1.97 43.17 28.60
C GLU A 262 -3.03 43.88 27.74
N PRO A 263 -3.55 45.06 28.17
CA PRO A 263 -4.67 45.74 27.51
C PRO A 263 -4.47 45.97 26.01
N GLY A 264 -3.24 46.27 25.58
CA GLY A 264 -2.92 46.51 24.16
C GLY A 264 -2.97 45.26 23.26
N ILE A 265 -2.88 44.05 23.84
CA ILE A 265 -2.99 42.78 23.12
C ILE A 265 -4.48 42.42 22.95
N LYS A 266 -5.29 42.65 23.99
CA LYS A 266 -6.74 42.41 23.98
C LYS A 266 -7.46 43.25 22.91
N GLU A 267 -7.16 44.55 22.85
CA GLU A 267 -7.84 45.47 21.93
C GLU A 267 -7.48 45.21 20.45
N LYS A 268 -6.23 44.81 20.17
CA LYS A 268 -5.79 44.39 18.82
C LYS A 268 -6.39 43.05 18.41
N PHE A 269 -6.60 42.15 19.37
CA PHE A 269 -7.18 40.83 19.18
C PHE A 269 -8.67 40.90 18.83
N GLU A 270 -9.45 41.66 19.60
CA GLU A 270 -10.89 41.88 19.32
C GLU A 270 -11.08 42.49 17.92
N LYS A 271 -10.17 43.37 17.50
CA LYS A 271 -10.18 43.97 16.16
C LYS A 271 -9.83 42.98 15.04
N ALA A 272 -8.92 42.04 15.29
CA ALA A 272 -8.56 40.99 14.33
C ALA A 272 -9.65 39.92 14.20
N GLN A 273 -10.34 39.60 15.30
CA GLN A 273 -11.49 38.69 15.32
C GLN A 273 -12.68 39.30 14.58
N ALA A 274 -13.05 40.55 14.88
CA ALA A 274 -14.16 41.24 14.23
C ALA A 274 -13.96 41.38 12.71
N ALA A 275 -12.73 41.67 12.25
CA ALA A 275 -12.41 41.77 10.83
C ALA A 275 -12.62 40.43 10.07
N ARG A 276 -12.42 39.29 10.75
CA ARG A 276 -12.64 37.96 10.16
C ARG A 276 -14.09 37.50 10.21
N GLU A 277 -14.82 37.82 11.27
CA GLU A 277 -16.27 37.57 11.32
C GLU A 277 -16.99 38.34 10.21
N GLU A 278 -16.60 39.59 9.95
CA GLU A 278 -17.14 40.39 8.84
C GLU A 278 -16.83 39.79 7.44
N GLU A 279 -15.69 39.13 7.29
CA GLU A 279 -15.27 38.46 6.05
C GLU A 279 -16.02 37.13 5.83
N ALA A 280 -16.39 36.44 6.92
CA ALA A 280 -17.20 35.22 6.89
C ALA A 280 -18.69 35.53 6.61
N ASP A 281 -19.24 36.59 7.22
CA ASP A 281 -20.62 37.05 7.00
C ASP A 281 -20.87 37.55 5.57
N LYS A 282 -19.86 38.18 4.95
CA LYS A 282 -19.94 38.57 3.52
C LYS A 282 -20.06 37.36 2.60
N LYS A 283 -19.37 36.26 2.90
CA LYS A 283 -19.46 35.00 2.15
C LYS A 283 -20.77 34.25 2.39
N ALA A 284 -21.38 34.38 3.57
CA ALA A 284 -22.69 33.80 3.86
C ALA A 284 -23.82 34.55 3.13
N LYS A 285 -23.80 35.88 3.12
CA LYS A 285 -24.81 36.72 2.46
C LYS A 285 -24.81 36.62 0.92
N GLU A 286 -23.66 36.33 0.29
CA GLU A 286 -23.58 36.08 -1.16
C GLU A 286 -24.29 34.78 -1.60
N ASN A 287 -24.54 33.84 -0.69
CA ASN A 287 -25.22 32.57 -0.99
C ASN A 287 -26.76 32.64 -0.85
N ASP A 288 -27.31 33.58 -0.07
CA ASP A 288 -28.75 33.69 0.18
C ASP A 288 -29.53 34.53 -0.86
N GLU A 289 -28.84 35.34 -1.67
CA GLU A 289 -29.51 36.24 -2.65
C GLU A 289 -29.95 35.56 -3.97
N LYS A 290 -29.88 34.22 -4.08
CA LYS A 290 -30.26 33.49 -5.31
C LYS A 290 -31.12 32.25 -5.09
N VAL A 291 -32.28 32.34 -4.41
CA VAL A 291 -33.41 31.43 -4.66
C VAL A 291 -34.76 32.12 -4.38
N PRO A 292 -35.74 32.12 -5.32
CA PRO A 292 -37.12 32.49 -5.02
C PRO A 292 -37.87 31.35 -4.29
N TYR A 293 -38.66 31.72 -3.29
CA TYR A 293 -39.50 30.88 -2.43
C TYR A 293 -40.72 30.29 -3.16
N GLU A 294 -40.91 28.97 -3.08
CA GLU A 294 -42.17 28.22 -2.79
C GLU A 294 -42.14 26.79 -3.38
N GLN A 295 -41.73 25.81 -2.56
CA GLN A 295 -42.58 24.72 -2.05
C GLN A 295 -41.69 23.66 -1.39
N GLN A 296 -41.74 23.67 -0.07
CA GLN A 296 -41.26 22.60 0.80
C GLN A 296 -42.02 21.30 0.49
N LYS A 297 -41.27 20.26 0.14
CA LYS A 297 -41.54 18.91 0.64
C LYS A 297 -40.27 18.44 1.32
N GLU A 298 -40.39 18.20 2.61
CA GLU A 298 -39.38 17.57 3.45
C GLU A 298 -38.98 16.21 2.86
N GLU A 299 -37.67 16.06 2.59
CA GLU A 299 -36.95 14.80 2.75
C GLU A 299 -35.66 15.11 3.52
N PRO A 300 -35.25 14.24 4.46
CA PRO A 300 -34.29 14.57 5.51
C PRO A 300 -32.88 14.82 4.96
N ALA A 301 -32.16 15.73 5.63
CA ALA A 301 -30.78 16.08 5.31
C ALA A 301 -29.87 14.84 5.35
N ASP A 302 -29.30 14.50 4.21
CA ASP A 302 -28.23 13.51 4.07
C ASP A 302 -26.95 14.10 4.71
N ASN A 303 -26.68 13.71 5.95
CA ASN A 303 -25.42 13.93 6.64
C ASN A 303 -24.32 13.13 5.93
N ASN A 304 -23.69 13.74 4.93
CA ASN A 304 -22.54 13.18 4.23
C ASN A 304 -21.29 13.20 5.14
N VAL A 305 -21.17 12.15 5.95
CA VAL A 305 -19.99 11.79 6.73
C VAL A 305 -18.80 11.59 5.80
N VAL A 306 -17.77 12.42 5.97
CA VAL A 306 -16.49 12.31 5.28
C VAL A 306 -15.77 11.05 5.78
N SER A 307 -15.87 9.95 5.03
CA SER A 307 -15.11 8.72 5.33
C SER A 307 -13.83 8.68 4.49
N SER A 308 -12.77 9.30 5.02
CA SER A 308 -11.39 8.98 4.63
C SER A 308 -10.83 7.97 5.64
N GLU A 309 -10.13 6.94 5.15
CA GLU A 309 -9.34 6.06 6.01
C GLU A 309 -8.33 6.93 6.80
N PRO A 310 -8.31 6.90 8.14
CA PRO A 310 -7.43 7.74 8.94
C PRO A 310 -5.97 7.43 8.62
N GLU A 311 -5.22 8.43 8.15
CA GLU A 311 -3.76 8.33 8.10
C GLU A 311 -3.24 8.13 9.53
N LEU A 312 -2.37 7.13 9.70
CA LEU A 312 -1.80 6.74 10.98
C LEU A 312 -0.94 7.88 11.54
N PRO A 313 -0.92 8.11 12.87
CA PRO A 313 0.06 9.01 13.45
C PRO A 313 1.47 8.44 13.19
N GLU A 314 2.29 9.16 12.42
CA GLU A 314 3.74 9.03 12.55
C GLU A 314 4.10 9.27 14.02
N ILE A 315 4.46 8.19 14.72
CA ILE A 315 5.18 8.27 15.98
C ILE A 315 6.63 8.54 15.58
N GLN A 316 7.02 9.82 15.58
CA GLN A 316 8.43 10.18 15.68
C GLN A 316 8.96 9.66 17.01
N ASN A 317 9.64 8.51 16.96
CA ASN A 317 10.64 8.15 17.95
C ASN A 317 11.98 8.08 17.21
N ASP A 318 12.46 9.24 16.77
CA ASP A 318 13.90 9.39 16.54
C ASP A 318 14.52 9.64 17.93
N PRO A 319 15.47 8.81 18.41
CA PRO A 319 16.07 8.92 19.75
C PRO A 319 16.88 10.22 20.02
N GLY A 320 16.74 11.26 19.21
CA GLY A 320 17.61 12.45 19.21
C GLY A 320 17.00 13.75 19.76
N ASN A 321 15.72 13.81 20.16
CA ASN A 321 15.08 15.11 20.43
C ASN A 321 15.12 15.64 21.89
N GLU A 322 15.96 15.06 22.76
CA GLU A 322 16.31 15.69 24.05
C GLU A 322 17.65 16.47 24.00
N GLN A 323 18.25 16.62 22.81
CA GLN A 323 19.63 17.11 22.66
C GLN A 323 19.74 18.52 22.08
N TRP A 324 18.76 19.40 22.32
CA TRP A 324 18.80 20.81 21.87
C TRP A 324 19.61 21.75 22.79
N LEU A 325 20.49 21.22 23.65
CA LEU A 325 21.21 22.05 24.63
C LEU A 325 22.68 22.36 24.34
N ASP A 326 23.36 21.82 23.33
CA ASP A 326 24.76 22.25 23.07
C ASP A 326 25.21 22.16 21.59
N ASN A 327 25.36 23.34 20.99
CA ASN A 327 26.37 23.79 20.02
C ASN A 327 26.59 23.07 18.66
N ALA A 328 26.21 23.84 17.62
CA ALA A 328 27.05 24.38 16.53
C ALA A 328 27.99 23.49 15.69
N ASP A 329 27.76 23.64 14.38
CA ASP A 329 28.67 23.58 13.25
C ASP A 329 29.06 22.24 12.60
N GLU A 330 29.13 22.34 11.27
CA GLU A 330 29.77 21.43 10.30
C GLU A 330 29.05 20.13 9.89
N LEU A 331 28.32 20.20 8.76
CA LEU A 331 28.75 19.63 7.47
C LEU A 331 27.57 19.56 6.47
N LYS A 332 27.65 20.40 5.43
CA LYS A 332 26.79 20.32 4.23
C LYS A 332 27.28 19.22 3.29
N PRO A 333 26.36 18.52 2.60
CA PRO A 333 26.61 18.06 1.24
C PRO A 333 25.74 18.78 0.20
N GLU A 334 26.30 18.87 -1.01
CA GLU A 334 25.92 19.72 -2.14
C GLU A 334 24.57 19.40 -2.81
N LYS A 335 23.87 20.47 -3.24
CA LYS A 335 22.71 20.42 -4.14
C LYS A 335 23.15 20.60 -5.59
N ALA A 336 23.17 19.52 -6.37
CA ALA A 336 23.10 19.60 -7.83
C ALA A 336 22.54 18.30 -8.43
N LYS A 337 21.21 18.20 -8.63
CA LYS A 337 20.56 17.28 -9.60
C LYS A 337 19.04 17.46 -9.79
N ASP A 338 18.31 18.12 -8.89
CA ASP A 338 16.83 18.14 -8.94
C ASP A 338 16.15 19.27 -9.76
N LYS A 339 16.90 20.24 -10.29
CA LYS A 339 16.31 21.37 -11.05
C LYS A 339 15.98 21.03 -12.52
N GLU A 340 16.61 20.01 -13.10
CA GLU A 340 16.42 19.66 -14.52
C GLU A 340 15.10 18.92 -14.78
N LYS A 341 14.76 17.91 -13.96
CA LYS A 341 13.50 17.14 -14.12
C LYS A 341 12.22 18.00 -14.05
N LYS A 342 12.23 19.10 -13.29
CA LYS A 342 11.06 20.00 -13.11
C LYS A 342 10.75 20.86 -14.36
N LYS A 343 11.72 21.09 -15.25
CA LYS A 343 11.51 21.86 -16.49
C LYS A 343 11.02 20.99 -17.65
N GLU A 344 11.37 19.70 -17.63
CA GLU A 344 11.12 18.77 -18.72
C GLU A 344 9.63 18.40 -18.89
N GLY A 345 8.93 18.04 -17.80
CA GLY A 345 7.51 17.63 -17.85
C GLY A 345 6.55 18.73 -18.33
N TYR A 346 6.79 19.98 -17.89
CA TYR A 346 6.01 21.13 -18.31
C TYR A 346 6.27 21.53 -19.78
N ALA A 347 7.54 21.52 -20.22
CA ALA A 347 7.86 21.79 -21.62
C ALA A 347 7.24 20.74 -22.55
N LYS A 348 7.32 19.46 -22.16
CA LYS A 348 6.68 18.35 -22.86
C LYS A 348 5.17 18.50 -22.96
N ALA A 349 4.50 18.92 -21.87
CA ALA A 349 3.04 19.15 -21.89
C ALA A 349 2.63 20.28 -22.84
N LEU A 350 3.44 21.33 -22.97
CA LEU A 350 3.18 22.43 -23.92
C LEU A 350 3.37 21.99 -25.37
N ASP A 351 4.43 21.22 -25.65
CA ASP A 351 4.69 20.65 -26.99
C ASP A 351 3.59 19.65 -27.41
N GLU A 352 3.16 18.80 -26.48
CA GLU A 352 2.06 17.85 -26.68
C GLU A 352 0.72 18.59 -26.93
N MET A 353 0.51 19.75 -26.31
CA MET A 353 -0.67 20.58 -26.53
C MET A 353 -0.63 21.27 -27.90
N GLU A 354 0.50 21.88 -28.28
CA GLU A 354 0.64 22.53 -29.60
C GLU A 354 0.56 21.49 -30.74
N THR A 355 1.17 20.32 -30.56
CA THR A 355 1.09 19.21 -31.52
C THR A 355 -0.35 18.74 -31.70
N TRP A 356 -1.11 18.56 -30.62
CA TRP A 356 -2.51 18.16 -30.71
C TRP A 356 -3.37 19.22 -31.42
N LEU A 357 -3.19 20.51 -31.08
CA LEU A 357 -3.93 21.59 -31.73
C LEU A 357 -3.65 21.67 -33.23
N GLN A 358 -2.37 21.59 -33.63
CA GLN A 358 -1.97 21.75 -35.02
C GLN A 358 -2.23 20.49 -35.86
N LYS A 359 -1.80 19.32 -35.37
CA LYS A 359 -1.83 18.08 -36.17
C LYS A 359 -3.16 17.34 -36.06
N SER A 360 -3.75 17.26 -34.86
CA SER A 360 -5.01 16.52 -34.65
C SER A 360 -6.24 17.38 -34.94
N LEU A 361 -6.19 18.67 -34.59
CA LEU A 361 -7.31 19.59 -34.70
C LEU A 361 -7.23 20.58 -35.88
N GLY A 362 -6.10 20.61 -36.60
CA GLY A 362 -5.91 21.52 -37.74
C GLY A 362 -5.94 23.00 -37.37
N LYS A 363 -5.66 23.35 -36.11
CA LYS A 363 -5.70 24.73 -35.62
C LYS A 363 -4.36 25.40 -35.84
N GLU A 364 -4.40 26.59 -36.43
CA GLU A 364 -3.25 27.46 -36.65
C GLU A 364 -3.07 28.50 -35.53
N LYS A 365 -1.81 28.68 -35.11
CA LYS A 365 -1.41 29.61 -34.05
C LYS A 365 -1.66 31.06 -34.48
N ASN A 366 -2.14 31.87 -33.54
CA ASN A 366 -2.49 33.29 -33.73
C ASN A 366 -3.63 33.55 -34.73
N LEU A 367 -4.38 32.52 -35.12
CA LEU A 367 -5.50 32.62 -36.05
C LEU A 367 -6.72 31.87 -35.53
N SER A 368 -6.55 30.60 -35.18
CA SER A 368 -7.62 29.74 -34.66
C SER A 368 -7.32 29.15 -33.29
N TYR A 369 -6.07 29.30 -32.80
CA TYR A 369 -5.75 29.19 -31.38
C TYR A 369 -4.70 30.22 -30.96
N PHE A 370 -4.72 30.62 -29.69
CA PHE A 370 -3.79 31.59 -29.10
C PHE A 370 -3.22 31.04 -27.79
N ARG A 371 -1.89 31.13 -27.63
CA ARG A 371 -1.16 30.77 -26.40
C ARG A 371 -0.75 32.04 -25.65
N ARG A 372 -1.04 32.11 -24.34
CA ARG A 372 -0.59 33.20 -23.47
C ARG A 372 0.11 32.67 -22.23
N GLU A 373 1.19 33.35 -21.83
CA GLU A 373 2.04 32.92 -20.72
C GLU A 373 2.01 33.89 -19.53
N ARG A 374 1.97 33.29 -18.33
CA ARG A 374 2.50 33.72 -17.01
C ARG A 374 2.23 35.11 -16.42
N ASN A 375 1.91 36.17 -17.16
CA ASN A 375 1.74 37.52 -16.59
C ASN A 375 0.64 38.39 -17.23
N ASP A 376 -0.10 37.88 -18.21
CA ASP A 376 -1.19 38.66 -18.79
C ASP A 376 -2.49 38.49 -17.99
N ARG A 377 -3.06 39.61 -17.55
CA ARG A 377 -4.47 39.64 -17.16
C ARG A 377 -5.29 39.20 -18.36
N LEU A 378 -5.91 38.02 -18.31
CA LEU A 378 -7.09 37.76 -19.13
C LEU A 378 -8.09 38.84 -18.74
N ARG A 379 -8.41 39.73 -19.68
CA ARG A 379 -9.25 40.92 -19.42
C ARG A 379 -10.52 40.48 -18.67
N ASP A 380 -10.50 40.78 -17.38
CA ASP A 380 -11.62 41.02 -16.45
C ASP A 380 -12.36 39.89 -15.72
N PHE A 381 -11.82 38.67 -15.50
CA PHE A 381 -12.57 37.70 -14.65
C PHE A 381 -11.79 36.82 -13.64
N VAL A 382 -10.52 36.43 -13.85
CA VAL A 382 -9.76 35.61 -12.85
C VAL A 382 -8.26 35.92 -12.92
N SER A 383 -7.60 36.07 -11.76
CA SER A 383 -6.13 36.16 -11.69
C SER A 383 -5.50 34.79 -11.98
N LEU A 384 -5.12 34.53 -13.24
CA LEU A 384 -4.49 33.28 -13.67
C LEU A 384 -2.95 33.37 -13.62
N LYS A 385 -2.42 33.97 -12.55
CA LYS A 385 -0.97 34.12 -12.35
C LYS A 385 -0.29 32.75 -12.37
N GLY A 386 0.65 32.57 -13.30
CA GLY A 386 1.42 31.34 -13.44
C GLY A 386 0.88 30.30 -14.43
N TRP A 387 -0.31 30.50 -15.01
CA TRP A 387 -0.89 29.59 -16.01
C TRP A 387 -0.47 29.96 -17.44
N THR A 388 -0.32 28.95 -18.29
CA THR A 388 -0.29 29.08 -19.74
C THR A 388 -1.65 28.71 -20.29
N VAL A 389 -2.28 29.63 -21.01
CA VAL A 389 -3.66 29.47 -21.48
C VAL A 389 -3.67 29.30 -23.00
N TYR A 390 -4.30 28.22 -23.46
CA TYR A 390 -4.60 27.95 -24.85
C TYR A 390 -6.08 28.26 -25.10
N SER A 391 -6.36 29.32 -25.86
CA SER A 391 -7.71 29.67 -26.29
C SER A 391 -7.93 29.24 -27.72
N VAL A 392 -8.94 28.40 -27.96
CA VAL A 392 -9.23 27.81 -29.29
C VAL A 392 -10.54 28.35 -29.82
N TYR A 393 -10.57 28.69 -31.11
CA TYR A 393 -11.70 29.35 -31.78
C TYR A 393 -12.19 28.51 -32.97
N PRO A 394 -13.45 28.67 -33.38
CA PRO A 394 -14.00 27.93 -34.51
C PRO A 394 -13.47 28.46 -35.84
N SER A 395 -13.34 29.78 -35.99
CA SER A 395 -12.91 30.47 -37.21
C SER A 395 -11.41 30.73 -37.24
N ARG A 396 -10.85 30.93 -38.45
CA ARG A 396 -9.47 31.38 -38.67
C ARG A 396 -9.48 32.91 -38.80
N ASN A 397 -9.24 33.63 -37.71
CA ASN A 397 -9.25 35.09 -37.71
C ASN A 397 -8.20 35.64 -36.71
N PRO A 398 -7.25 36.49 -37.16
CA PRO A 398 -6.22 37.06 -36.28
C PRO A 398 -6.81 37.91 -35.13
N ASP A 399 -8.03 38.41 -35.28
CA ASP A 399 -8.71 39.22 -34.28
C ASP A 399 -9.62 38.41 -33.34
N ASN A 400 -9.74 37.08 -33.51
CA ASN A 400 -10.57 36.23 -32.64
C ASN A 400 -10.36 36.49 -31.15
N TYR A 401 -9.10 36.63 -30.74
CA TYR A 401 -8.78 36.94 -29.35
C TYR A 401 -9.29 38.32 -28.89
N LYS A 402 -9.31 39.33 -29.77
CA LYS A 402 -9.77 40.69 -29.43
C LYS A 402 -11.29 40.75 -29.31
N LEU A 403 -12.00 39.78 -29.86
CA LEU A 403 -13.45 39.67 -29.76
C LEU A 403 -13.89 39.12 -28.40
N ASP A 404 -13.01 38.45 -27.65
CA ASP A 404 -13.26 38.01 -26.28
C ASP A 404 -13.06 39.15 -25.27
N GLY A 405 -14.02 39.34 -24.34
CA GLY A 405 -13.93 40.35 -23.27
C GLY A 405 -15.26 40.97 -22.85
N LYS A 406 -15.25 41.88 -21.87
CA LYS A 406 -16.45 42.60 -21.42
C LYS A 406 -17.03 43.48 -22.53
N ARG A 407 -18.31 43.28 -22.85
CA ARG A 407 -19.09 44.23 -23.66
C ARG A 407 -19.52 45.44 -22.80
N LYS A 408 -19.96 46.52 -23.47
CA LYS A 408 -20.44 47.75 -22.81
C LYS A 408 -21.65 47.54 -21.88
N ASP A 409 -22.37 46.42 -22.06
CA ASP A 409 -23.53 45.99 -21.27
C ASP A 409 -23.15 45.12 -20.04
N GLY A 410 -21.86 44.88 -19.80
CA GLY A 410 -21.37 44.08 -18.68
C GLY A 410 -21.39 42.56 -18.91
N VAL A 411 -21.95 42.07 -20.03
CA VAL A 411 -21.99 40.65 -20.36
C VAL A 411 -20.66 40.21 -21.00
N PRO A 412 -20.00 39.15 -20.51
CA PRO A 412 -18.80 38.61 -21.13
C PRO A 412 -19.08 38.13 -22.55
N ASN A 413 -18.32 38.62 -23.55
CA ASN A 413 -18.30 38.03 -24.88
C ASN A 413 -17.31 36.88 -24.88
N GLU A 414 -17.81 35.65 -25.03
CA GLU A 414 -17.02 34.43 -25.08
C GLU A 414 -17.21 33.80 -26.47
N THR A 415 -16.26 34.06 -27.37
CA THR A 415 -16.26 33.59 -28.77
C THR A 415 -15.35 32.40 -29.00
N TYR A 416 -14.55 32.02 -27.99
CA TYR A 416 -13.76 30.80 -27.98
C TYR A 416 -14.65 29.54 -27.94
N SER A 417 -14.20 28.45 -28.56
CA SER A 417 -14.83 27.12 -28.48
C SER A 417 -14.50 26.41 -27.17
N PHE A 418 -13.24 26.49 -26.72
CA PHE A 418 -12.79 26.00 -25.42
C PHE A 418 -11.45 26.64 -25.03
N ARG A 419 -11.09 26.55 -23.75
CA ARG A 419 -9.78 26.90 -23.22
C ARG A 419 -9.19 25.75 -22.42
N ILE A 420 -7.89 25.50 -22.56
CA ILE A 420 -7.12 24.61 -21.69
C ILE A 420 -5.99 25.43 -21.05
N MET A 421 -5.84 25.28 -19.76
CA MET A 421 -4.90 26.02 -18.93
C MET A 421 -3.90 25.04 -18.34
N ILE A 422 -2.60 25.29 -18.47
CA ILE A 422 -1.54 24.41 -17.96
C ILE A 422 -0.59 25.23 -17.08
N LYS A 423 -0.30 24.73 -15.88
CA LYS A 423 0.63 25.36 -14.94
C LYS A 423 1.62 24.33 -14.41
N PRO A 424 2.90 24.67 -14.23
CA PRO A 424 3.83 23.73 -13.59
C PRO A 424 3.51 23.64 -12.10
N ASN A 425 3.45 22.41 -11.59
CA ASN A 425 3.35 22.11 -10.18
C ASN A 425 4.77 22.10 -9.58
N GLY A 426 4.96 22.70 -8.40
CA GLY A 426 6.28 22.84 -7.74
C GLY A 426 7.01 21.51 -7.45
N LYS A 427 6.30 20.39 -7.57
CA LYS A 427 6.79 19.01 -7.39
C LYS A 427 7.23 18.32 -8.70
N GLY A 428 7.24 19.02 -9.83
CA GLY A 428 7.72 18.48 -11.12
C GLY A 428 6.64 17.93 -12.07
N GLY A 429 5.35 18.05 -11.71
CA GLY A 429 4.20 17.73 -12.57
C GLY A 429 3.50 18.98 -13.13
N ILE A 430 2.27 18.83 -13.63
CA ILE A 430 1.45 19.93 -14.14
C ILE A 430 0.05 19.97 -13.49
N ASP A 431 -0.48 21.16 -13.31
CA ASP A 431 -1.91 21.39 -13.07
C ASP A 431 -2.57 21.72 -14.41
N VAL A 432 -3.73 21.13 -14.68
CA VAL A 432 -4.50 21.35 -15.91
C VAL A 432 -5.89 21.84 -15.54
N GLY A 433 -6.32 22.94 -16.14
CA GLY A 433 -7.69 23.46 -16.05
C GLY A 433 -8.34 23.55 -17.42
N TYR A 434 -9.66 23.62 -17.46
CA TYR A 434 -10.44 23.82 -18.69
C TYR A 434 -11.49 24.91 -18.49
N ALA A 435 -11.94 25.51 -19.59
CA ALA A 435 -13.12 26.37 -19.60
C ALA A 435 -13.88 26.23 -20.92
N MET A 436 -15.21 26.21 -20.81
CA MET A 436 -16.14 26.15 -21.94
C MET A 436 -16.91 27.48 -22.02
N PRO A 437 -17.25 27.96 -23.23
CA PRO A 437 -17.96 29.21 -23.39
C PRO A 437 -19.33 29.18 -22.69
N LYS A 438 -19.66 30.24 -21.96
CA LYS A 438 -20.94 30.44 -21.25
C LYS A 438 -21.29 29.31 -20.27
N GLY A 439 -20.29 28.62 -19.73
CA GLY A 439 -20.52 27.46 -18.84
C GLY A 439 -21.10 26.24 -19.56
N GLY A 440 -20.89 26.11 -20.87
CA GLY A 440 -21.31 24.94 -21.64
C GLY A 440 -20.65 23.64 -21.17
N LYS A 441 -21.27 22.49 -21.49
CA LYS A 441 -20.77 21.16 -21.12
C LYS A 441 -19.41 20.87 -21.75
N VAL A 442 -18.53 20.20 -21.01
CA VAL A 442 -17.25 19.72 -21.55
C VAL A 442 -17.48 18.66 -22.62
N THR A 443 -16.65 18.66 -23.67
CA THR A 443 -16.70 17.65 -24.74
C THR A 443 -15.72 16.52 -24.47
N ASP A 444 -15.99 15.32 -25.00
CA ASP A 444 -15.08 14.17 -24.90
C ASP A 444 -13.66 14.54 -25.35
N GLN A 445 -13.54 15.28 -26.45
CA GLN A 445 -12.26 15.71 -27.00
C GLN A 445 -11.45 16.58 -26.03
N VAL A 446 -12.11 17.50 -25.32
CA VAL A 446 -11.44 18.37 -24.34
C VAL A 446 -11.07 17.56 -23.09
N ALA A 447 -11.98 16.73 -22.59
CA ALA A 447 -11.73 15.88 -21.43
C ALA A 447 -10.60 14.86 -21.68
N ASP A 448 -10.59 14.20 -22.83
CA ASP A 448 -9.53 13.27 -23.24
C ASP A 448 -8.17 13.96 -23.26
N LYS A 449 -8.10 15.20 -23.76
CA LYS A 449 -6.83 15.92 -23.78
C LYS A 449 -6.38 16.34 -22.37
N VAL A 450 -7.29 16.81 -21.52
CA VAL A 450 -6.98 17.17 -20.12
C VAL A 450 -6.42 15.95 -19.38
N VAL A 451 -7.04 14.78 -19.55
CA VAL A 451 -6.60 13.53 -18.95
C VAL A 451 -5.27 13.05 -19.55
N ALA A 452 -5.10 13.11 -20.87
CA ALA A 452 -3.87 12.70 -21.55
C ALA A 452 -2.65 13.52 -21.11
N LEU A 453 -2.82 14.84 -20.95
CA LEU A 453 -1.78 15.73 -20.43
C LEU A 453 -1.35 15.34 -19.01
N GLN A 454 -2.28 14.90 -18.16
CA GLN A 454 -1.96 14.39 -16.82
C GLN A 454 -1.30 13.00 -16.89
N LYS A 455 -1.79 12.10 -17.74
CA LYS A 455 -1.21 10.76 -17.94
C LYS A 455 0.23 10.83 -18.46
N SER A 456 0.55 11.79 -19.34
CA SER A 456 1.90 11.93 -19.91
C SER A 456 2.95 12.36 -18.88
N GLN A 457 2.51 12.83 -17.71
CA GLN A 457 3.36 13.06 -16.53
C GLN A 457 3.56 11.80 -15.66
N GLY A 458 3.00 10.65 -16.05
CA GLY A 458 3.05 9.41 -15.27
C GLY A 458 1.94 9.26 -14.22
N ASN A 459 0.95 10.15 -14.21
CA ASN A 459 -0.13 10.10 -13.22
C ASN A 459 -1.09 8.92 -13.50
N LYS A 460 -1.26 8.08 -12.48
CA LYS A 460 -2.20 6.93 -12.47
C LYS A 460 -3.58 7.28 -11.90
N TYR A 461 -3.67 8.42 -11.20
CA TYR A 461 -4.87 8.97 -10.58
C TYR A 461 -4.99 10.45 -10.91
N ILE A 462 -6.22 10.94 -11.13
CA ILE A 462 -6.48 12.38 -11.32
C ILE A 462 -7.53 12.82 -10.31
N ARG A 463 -7.20 13.83 -9.50
CA ARG A 463 -8.13 14.43 -8.54
C ARG A 463 -8.91 15.55 -9.20
N PHE A 464 -10.23 15.44 -9.19
CA PHE A 464 -11.14 16.49 -9.62
C PHE A 464 -11.63 17.30 -8.40
N PRO A 465 -11.90 18.61 -8.56
CA PRO A 465 -12.46 19.43 -7.50
C PRO A 465 -13.90 19.02 -7.15
N LYS A 466 -14.35 19.33 -5.93
CA LYS A 466 -15.76 19.17 -5.54
C LYS A 466 -16.61 20.19 -6.33
N GLY A 467 -17.79 19.79 -6.79
CA GLY A 467 -18.74 20.68 -7.48
C GLY A 467 -18.63 20.74 -9.01
N LEU A 468 -18.03 19.75 -9.68
CA LEU A 468 -18.26 19.56 -11.12
C LEU A 468 -19.75 19.27 -11.37
N SER A 469 -20.28 19.73 -12.50
CA SER A 469 -21.62 19.32 -12.94
C SER A 469 -21.66 17.80 -13.18
N ASP A 470 -22.83 17.19 -13.02
CA ASP A 470 -23.01 15.75 -13.26
C ASP A 470 -22.68 15.36 -14.71
N ASP A 471 -22.99 16.24 -15.65
CA ASP A 471 -22.65 16.09 -17.06
C ASP A 471 -21.14 16.04 -17.29
N ASP A 472 -20.39 17.02 -16.78
CA ASP A 472 -18.92 17.07 -16.94
C ASP A 472 -18.27 15.89 -16.22
N THR A 473 -18.79 15.56 -15.04
CA THR A 473 -18.39 14.40 -14.25
C THR A 473 -18.50 13.10 -15.06
N GLY A 474 -19.59 12.91 -15.80
CA GLY A 474 -19.79 11.76 -16.69
C GLY A 474 -18.73 11.69 -17.79
N VAL A 475 -18.45 12.81 -18.47
CA VAL A 475 -17.46 12.88 -19.55
C VAL A 475 -16.04 12.60 -19.04
N PHE A 476 -15.67 13.16 -17.89
CA PHE A 476 -14.35 12.93 -17.30
C PHE A 476 -14.13 11.49 -16.83
N ARG A 477 -15.15 10.80 -16.30
CA ARG A 477 -15.05 9.37 -15.99
C ARG A 477 -14.68 8.55 -17.23
N MET A 478 -15.32 8.82 -18.36
CA MET A 478 -15.08 8.11 -19.61
C MET A 478 -13.70 8.44 -20.21
N ALA A 479 -13.28 9.71 -20.15
CA ALA A 479 -11.94 10.13 -20.57
C ALA A 479 -10.84 9.46 -19.73
N CYS A 480 -11.02 9.42 -18.41
CA CYS A 480 -10.16 8.69 -17.48
C CYS A 480 -10.08 7.20 -17.84
N ALA A 481 -11.22 6.57 -18.13
CA ALA A 481 -11.28 5.16 -18.51
C ALA A 481 -10.54 4.86 -19.82
N ARG A 482 -10.79 5.62 -20.88
CA ARG A 482 -10.09 5.47 -22.18
C ARG A 482 -8.57 5.64 -22.03
N ALA A 483 -8.16 6.48 -21.09
CA ALA A 483 -6.76 6.71 -20.77
C ALA A 483 -6.16 5.69 -19.77
N GLY A 484 -6.95 4.83 -19.13
CA GLY A 484 -6.44 3.91 -18.09
C GLY A 484 -6.02 4.60 -16.80
N VAL A 485 -6.67 5.71 -16.46
CA VAL A 485 -6.41 6.53 -15.26
C VAL A 485 -7.64 6.54 -14.38
N ILE A 486 -7.48 6.58 -13.05
CA ILE A 486 -8.61 6.55 -12.12
C ILE A 486 -8.98 7.96 -11.64
N PRO A 487 -10.27 8.38 -11.78
CA PRO A 487 -10.72 9.65 -11.24
C PRO A 487 -10.91 9.57 -9.72
N ARG A 488 -10.46 10.60 -9.01
CA ARG A 488 -10.63 10.79 -7.56
C ARG A 488 -11.42 12.06 -7.29
N GLY A 489 -12.23 12.06 -6.23
CA GLY A 489 -13.10 13.19 -5.88
C GLY A 489 -14.43 13.20 -6.65
N ILE A 490 -14.63 12.23 -7.53
CA ILE A 490 -15.88 11.94 -8.23
C ILE A 490 -16.31 10.54 -7.82
N GLY A 491 -17.52 10.38 -7.27
CA GLY A 491 -18.04 9.07 -6.87
C GLY A 491 -18.15 8.09 -8.04
N ILE A 492 -17.78 6.84 -7.81
CA ILE A 492 -17.87 5.72 -8.77
C ILE A 492 -18.69 4.63 -8.10
N ASN A 493 -19.78 4.24 -8.74
CA ASN A 493 -20.63 3.12 -8.36
C ASN A 493 -20.54 2.00 -9.41
N GLU A 494 -21.27 0.91 -9.21
CA GLU A 494 -21.29 -0.25 -10.13
C GLU A 494 -21.59 0.16 -11.59
N HIS A 495 -22.62 0.99 -11.81
CA HIS A 495 -23.03 1.43 -13.15
C HIS A 495 -21.95 2.27 -13.84
N HIS A 496 -21.33 3.18 -13.09
CA HIS A 496 -20.20 3.97 -13.59
C HIS A 496 -19.02 3.07 -13.93
N ALA A 497 -18.68 2.13 -13.05
CA ALA A 497 -17.58 1.22 -13.26
C ALA A 497 -17.77 0.35 -14.51
N LYS A 498 -18.97 -0.18 -14.74
CA LYS A 498 -19.29 -0.94 -15.96
C LYS A 498 -19.03 -0.13 -17.23
N LYS A 499 -19.55 1.09 -17.30
CA LYS A 499 -19.32 1.99 -18.45
C LYS A 499 -17.84 2.33 -18.64
N MET A 500 -17.11 2.53 -17.53
CA MET A 500 -15.68 2.82 -17.58
C MET A 500 -14.89 1.59 -18.08
N ILE A 501 -15.22 0.38 -17.64
CA ILE A 501 -14.58 -0.85 -18.13
C ILE A 501 -14.86 -1.03 -19.63
N ASP A 502 -16.09 -0.81 -20.08
CA ASP A 502 -16.47 -0.90 -21.50
C ASP A 502 -15.71 0.12 -22.36
N ALA A 503 -15.47 1.33 -21.86
CA ALA A 503 -14.68 2.34 -22.56
C ALA A 503 -13.19 2.02 -22.57
N ALA A 504 -12.67 1.50 -21.47
CA ALA A 504 -11.27 1.12 -21.33
C ALA A 504 -10.92 -0.10 -22.20
N SER A 505 -11.84 -1.08 -22.33
CA SER A 505 -11.61 -2.27 -23.16
C SER A 505 -11.50 -1.95 -24.65
N GLY A 506 -12.09 -0.84 -25.10
CA GLY A 506 -11.96 -0.35 -26.47
C GLY A 506 -10.63 0.34 -26.80
N THR A 507 -9.82 0.69 -25.79
CA THR A 507 -8.60 1.51 -25.99
C THR A 507 -7.34 0.97 -25.32
N LEU A 508 -7.45 0.21 -24.23
CA LEU A 508 -6.32 -0.30 -23.47
C LEU A 508 -5.89 -1.69 -23.96
N SER A 509 -4.62 -2.03 -23.73
CA SER A 509 -4.17 -3.42 -23.84
C SER A 509 -4.83 -4.29 -22.77
N GLU A 510 -4.92 -5.60 -22.98
CA GLU A 510 -5.48 -6.55 -22.01
C GLU A 510 -4.82 -6.42 -20.63
N LYS A 511 -3.48 -6.36 -20.60
CA LYS A 511 -2.69 -6.15 -19.38
C LYS A 511 -2.98 -4.81 -18.69
N ASP A 512 -3.12 -3.72 -19.46
CA ASP A 512 -3.44 -2.41 -18.90
C ASP A 512 -4.89 -2.34 -18.39
N LEU A 513 -5.80 -3.05 -19.07
CA LEU A 513 -7.21 -3.16 -18.69
C LEU A 513 -7.37 -3.89 -17.37
N GLU A 514 -6.66 -5.00 -17.15
CA GLU A 514 -6.65 -5.72 -15.86
C GLU A 514 -6.17 -4.82 -14.72
N ILE A 515 -5.06 -4.10 -14.91
CA ILE A 515 -4.53 -3.16 -13.92
C ILE A 515 -5.52 -2.02 -13.68
N PHE A 516 -6.19 -1.54 -14.72
CA PHE A 516 -7.21 -0.50 -14.61
C PHE A 516 -8.42 -0.99 -13.80
N LYS A 517 -8.96 -2.18 -14.11
CA LYS A 517 -10.06 -2.82 -13.37
C LYS A 517 -9.75 -2.94 -11.87
N TYR A 518 -8.55 -3.40 -11.53
CA TYR A 518 -8.12 -3.50 -10.13
C TYR A 518 -8.07 -2.15 -9.43
N ARG A 519 -7.44 -1.13 -10.04
CA ARG A 519 -7.39 0.21 -9.44
C ARG A 519 -8.77 0.87 -9.35
N LEU A 520 -9.66 0.57 -10.28
CA LEU A 520 -11.05 1.00 -10.25
C LEU A 520 -11.78 0.36 -9.06
N ALA A 521 -11.56 -0.92 -8.80
CA ALA A 521 -12.10 -1.62 -7.63
C ALA A 521 -11.66 -0.97 -6.31
N LEU A 522 -10.37 -0.66 -6.16
CA LEU A 522 -9.86 0.06 -4.99
C LEU A 522 -10.51 1.44 -4.80
N GLN A 523 -10.78 2.16 -5.91
CA GLN A 523 -11.46 3.45 -5.82
C GLN A 523 -12.95 3.29 -5.50
N MET A 524 -13.61 2.26 -6.02
CA MET A 524 -14.99 1.96 -5.67
C MET A 524 -15.13 1.60 -4.20
N GLU A 525 -14.22 0.79 -3.66
CA GLU A 525 -14.15 0.45 -2.23
C GLU A 525 -13.97 1.70 -1.37
N ALA A 526 -13.04 2.58 -1.74
CA ALA A 526 -12.85 3.86 -1.05
C ALA A 526 -14.10 4.78 -1.10
N ASN A 527 -14.92 4.68 -2.15
CA ASN A 527 -16.17 5.44 -2.25
C ASN A 527 -17.32 4.83 -1.44
N MET A 528 -17.26 3.53 -1.13
CA MET A 528 -18.30 2.82 -0.38
C MET A 528 -18.20 3.01 1.14
N GLY A 529 -17.02 3.35 1.65
CA GLY A 529 -16.81 3.51 3.09
C GLY A 529 -17.05 2.20 3.85
N ALA A 530 -17.95 2.21 4.84
CA ALA A 530 -18.25 1.04 5.68
C ALA A 530 -19.30 0.09 5.12
N ASP A 531 -19.92 0.42 3.97
CA ASP A 531 -20.90 -0.47 3.33
C ASP A 531 -20.17 -1.61 2.60
N THR A 532 -20.17 -2.79 3.22
CA THR A 532 -19.53 -4.00 2.68
C THR A 532 -20.52 -4.94 2.02
N ASN A 533 -21.79 -4.56 1.88
CA ASN A 533 -22.85 -5.47 1.44
C ASN A 533 -23.53 -4.97 0.15
N GLY A 534 -23.99 -5.90 -0.67
CA GLY A 534 -24.80 -5.59 -1.85
C GLY A 534 -24.02 -5.49 -3.17
N ARG A 535 -24.70 -5.02 -4.22
CA ARG A 535 -24.22 -5.16 -5.62
C ARG A 535 -22.87 -4.48 -5.88
N GLN A 536 -22.61 -3.33 -5.26
CA GLN A 536 -21.35 -2.63 -5.46
C GLN A 536 -20.17 -3.35 -4.78
N ALA A 537 -20.38 -3.94 -3.60
CA ALA A 537 -19.37 -4.73 -2.90
C ALA A 537 -19.03 -5.99 -3.69
N ASN A 538 -20.04 -6.67 -4.22
CA ASN A 538 -19.86 -7.83 -5.10
C ASN A 538 -19.05 -7.45 -6.34
N LYS A 539 -19.30 -6.27 -6.93
CA LYS A 539 -18.52 -5.82 -8.09
C LYS A 539 -17.06 -5.51 -7.74
N VAL A 540 -16.79 -4.96 -6.56
CA VAL A 540 -15.42 -4.76 -6.07
C VAL A 540 -14.71 -6.10 -5.89
N ALA A 541 -15.38 -7.05 -5.22
CA ALA A 541 -14.85 -8.40 -5.02
C ALA A 541 -14.59 -9.11 -6.36
N GLU A 542 -15.51 -9.00 -7.32
CA GLU A 542 -15.36 -9.54 -8.68
C GLU A 542 -14.09 -9.00 -9.38
N LEU A 543 -13.90 -7.68 -9.37
CA LEU A 543 -12.75 -7.07 -10.04
C LEU A 543 -11.41 -7.37 -9.34
N LYS A 544 -11.40 -7.49 -8.01
CA LYS A 544 -10.22 -7.91 -7.24
C LYS A 544 -9.91 -9.38 -7.48
N GLY A 545 -10.93 -10.23 -7.42
CA GLY A 545 -10.83 -11.66 -7.68
C GLY A 545 -10.30 -11.96 -9.08
N GLU A 546 -10.85 -11.29 -10.11
CA GLU A 546 -10.35 -11.39 -11.48
C GLU A 546 -8.84 -11.07 -11.56
N TYR A 547 -8.38 -10.03 -10.85
CA TYR A 547 -6.98 -9.59 -10.88
C TYR A 547 -6.01 -10.56 -10.19
N PHE A 548 -6.40 -11.13 -9.06
CA PHE A 548 -5.54 -12.02 -8.26
C PHE A 548 -5.65 -13.49 -8.65
N PHE A 549 -6.83 -13.97 -9.06
CA PHE A 549 -7.12 -15.40 -9.24
C PHE A 549 -7.25 -15.86 -10.69
N SER A 550 -7.45 -14.97 -11.67
CA SER A 550 -7.37 -15.38 -13.09
C SER A 550 -5.98 -15.96 -13.44
N PRO A 551 -4.85 -15.37 -12.99
CA PRO A 551 -3.52 -15.96 -13.23
C PRO A 551 -3.36 -17.35 -12.62
N PHE A 552 -4.00 -17.63 -11.48
CA PHE A 552 -4.01 -18.97 -10.90
C PHE A 552 -4.77 -19.94 -11.79
N LYS A 553 -5.98 -19.54 -12.25
CA LYS A 553 -6.79 -20.36 -13.15
C LYS A 553 -6.04 -20.70 -14.44
N ASP A 554 -5.37 -19.73 -15.05
CA ASP A 554 -4.61 -19.95 -16.28
C ASP A 554 -3.49 -20.98 -16.05
N ARG A 555 -2.75 -20.85 -14.95
CA ARG A 555 -1.71 -21.83 -14.58
C ARG A 555 -2.27 -23.19 -14.18
N PHE A 556 -3.46 -23.22 -13.59
CA PHE A 556 -4.15 -24.46 -13.35
C PHE A 556 -4.42 -25.18 -14.68
N ASP A 557 -5.03 -24.49 -15.65
CA ASP A 557 -5.35 -25.07 -16.95
C ASP A 557 -4.09 -25.44 -17.75
N ASP A 558 -3.02 -24.65 -17.67
CA ASP A 558 -1.78 -24.84 -18.44
C ASP A 558 -0.79 -25.83 -17.81
N THR A 559 -0.76 -25.94 -16.48
CA THR A 559 0.31 -26.65 -15.75
C THR A 559 -0.24 -27.75 -14.85
N LEU A 560 -1.14 -27.41 -13.92
CA LEU A 560 -1.60 -28.36 -12.89
C LEU A 560 -2.54 -29.42 -13.46
N LYS A 561 -3.45 -29.03 -14.34
CA LYS A 561 -4.44 -29.92 -14.95
C LYS A 561 -3.81 -30.95 -15.89
N PRO A 562 -2.85 -30.59 -16.78
CA PRO A 562 -2.09 -31.60 -17.52
C PRO A 562 -1.35 -32.57 -16.60
N ALA A 563 -0.70 -32.07 -15.55
CA ALA A 563 0.04 -32.92 -14.62
C ALA A 563 -0.87 -33.87 -13.83
N LEU A 564 -2.07 -33.42 -13.44
CA LEU A 564 -3.10 -34.28 -12.88
C LEU A 564 -3.60 -35.33 -13.90
N GLN A 565 -3.78 -34.93 -15.15
CA GLN A 565 -4.20 -35.84 -16.22
C GLN A 565 -3.16 -36.94 -16.46
N ASP A 566 -1.87 -36.61 -16.38
CA ASP A 566 -0.79 -37.59 -16.48
C ASP A 566 -0.82 -38.60 -15.32
N ALA A 567 -1.08 -38.13 -14.09
CA ALA A 567 -1.28 -39.02 -12.96
C ALA A 567 -2.49 -39.95 -13.15
N ILE A 568 -3.61 -39.42 -13.65
CA ILE A 568 -4.83 -40.19 -13.97
C ILE A 568 -4.54 -41.26 -15.04
N ASN A 569 -3.77 -40.90 -16.08
CA ASN A 569 -3.40 -41.82 -17.15
C ASN A 569 -2.49 -42.96 -16.66
N GLY A 570 -1.69 -42.72 -15.62
CA GLY A 570 -0.87 -43.73 -14.95
C GLY A 570 -1.68 -44.80 -14.20
N LYS A 571 -2.93 -44.49 -13.81
CA LYS A 571 -3.87 -45.40 -13.12
C LYS A 571 -3.39 -45.93 -11.76
N GLU A 572 -2.40 -45.29 -11.16
CA GLU A 572 -1.90 -45.58 -9.80
C GLU A 572 -2.62 -44.67 -8.79
N ALA A 573 -3.37 -45.25 -7.85
CA ALA A 573 -4.29 -44.48 -7.01
C ALA A 573 -3.59 -43.53 -6.05
N ASP A 574 -2.46 -43.95 -5.47
CA ASP A 574 -1.62 -43.12 -4.60
C ASP A 574 -1.10 -41.89 -5.35
N LYS A 575 -0.67 -42.03 -6.60
CA LYS A 575 -0.24 -40.89 -7.44
C LYS A 575 -1.40 -39.97 -7.81
N VAL A 576 -2.58 -40.52 -8.12
CA VAL A 576 -3.78 -39.72 -8.44
C VAL A 576 -4.24 -38.90 -7.23
N ILE A 577 -4.34 -39.53 -6.05
CA ILE A 577 -4.69 -38.84 -4.79
C ILE A 577 -3.59 -37.85 -4.42
N GLY A 578 -2.32 -38.21 -4.60
CA GLY A 578 -1.18 -37.33 -4.36
C GLY A 578 -1.22 -36.04 -5.20
N ALA A 579 -1.48 -36.18 -6.50
CA ALA A 579 -1.66 -35.06 -7.40
C ALA A 579 -2.87 -34.19 -7.03
N SER A 580 -3.99 -34.81 -6.66
CA SER A 580 -5.20 -34.11 -6.19
C SER A 580 -4.91 -33.22 -4.98
N ARG A 581 -4.31 -33.80 -3.92
CA ARG A 581 -3.99 -33.09 -2.68
C ARG A 581 -2.94 -31.99 -2.89
N ALA A 582 -1.96 -32.22 -3.75
CA ALA A 582 -0.98 -31.20 -4.11
C ALA A 582 -1.63 -29.97 -4.74
N ILE A 583 -2.61 -30.15 -5.63
CA ILE A 583 -3.35 -29.03 -6.24
C ILE A 583 -4.16 -28.27 -5.19
N GLN A 584 -4.84 -28.98 -4.30
CA GLN A 584 -5.61 -28.36 -3.20
C GLN A 584 -4.71 -27.56 -2.26
N GLU A 585 -3.52 -28.08 -1.93
CA GLU A 585 -2.57 -27.36 -1.09
C GLU A 585 -1.99 -26.13 -1.80
N ILE A 586 -1.60 -26.24 -3.08
CA ILE A 586 -1.13 -25.10 -3.86
C ILE A 586 -2.19 -24.01 -3.95
N TYR A 587 -3.46 -24.39 -4.14
CA TYR A 587 -4.56 -23.44 -4.11
C TYR A 587 -4.68 -22.75 -2.75
N GLY A 588 -4.67 -23.51 -1.65
CA GLY A 588 -4.75 -22.93 -0.31
C GLY A 588 -3.56 -22.02 0.04
N LEU A 589 -2.37 -22.32 -0.47
CA LEU A 589 -1.19 -21.44 -0.34
C LEU A 589 -1.37 -20.16 -1.18
N TYR A 590 -1.81 -20.31 -2.43
CA TYR A 590 -2.05 -19.18 -3.33
C TYR A 590 -3.13 -18.25 -2.79
N GLU A 591 -4.23 -18.79 -2.29
CA GLU A 591 -5.35 -18.02 -1.73
C GLU A 591 -4.90 -17.15 -0.55
N LYS A 592 -4.15 -17.73 0.40
CA LYS A 592 -3.62 -17.03 1.57
C LYS A 592 -2.58 -15.95 1.25
N ALA A 593 -1.83 -16.13 0.17
CA ALA A 593 -0.75 -15.22 -0.24
C ALA A 593 -1.07 -14.43 -1.52
N SER A 594 -2.33 -14.41 -1.96
CA SER A 594 -2.73 -13.86 -3.27
C SER A 594 -2.38 -12.37 -3.44
N GLU A 595 -2.43 -11.59 -2.35
CA GLU A 595 -2.04 -10.18 -2.30
C GLU A 595 -0.58 -9.94 -1.84
N ALA A 596 0.21 -11.01 -1.65
CA ALA A 596 1.54 -10.98 -1.07
C ALA A 596 2.64 -11.31 -2.10
N GLN A 597 3.88 -11.41 -1.62
CA GLN A 597 5.03 -11.78 -2.46
C GLN A 597 5.27 -13.29 -2.45
N VAL A 598 5.98 -13.81 -3.46
CA VAL A 598 6.28 -15.24 -3.60
C VAL A 598 7.04 -15.76 -2.37
N GLY A 599 7.90 -14.95 -1.75
CA GLY A 599 8.58 -15.30 -0.51
C GLY A 599 7.60 -15.64 0.62
N ASP A 600 6.53 -14.85 0.77
CA ASP A 600 5.49 -15.08 1.79
C ASP A 600 4.74 -16.39 1.53
N LEU A 601 4.41 -16.68 0.27
CA LEU A 601 3.75 -17.92 -0.13
C LEU A 601 4.61 -19.15 0.21
N VAL A 602 5.90 -19.08 -0.08
CA VAL A 602 6.84 -20.17 0.20
C VAL A 602 7.02 -20.38 1.71
N ASN A 603 6.97 -19.31 2.51
CA ASN A 603 7.03 -19.38 3.97
C ASN A 603 5.76 -19.98 4.61
N LEU A 604 4.65 -20.07 3.88
CA LEU A 604 3.44 -20.76 4.34
C LEU A 604 3.52 -22.30 4.16
N MET A 605 4.49 -22.79 3.39
CA MET A 605 4.73 -24.22 3.23
C MET A 605 5.30 -24.83 4.51
N GLN A 606 5.18 -26.15 4.68
CA GLN A 606 5.92 -26.83 5.74
C GLN A 606 7.44 -26.72 5.49
N PRO A 607 8.28 -26.61 6.52
CA PRO A 607 9.72 -26.41 6.36
C PRO A 607 10.41 -27.44 5.46
N GLU A 608 9.98 -28.71 5.53
CA GLU A 608 10.52 -29.78 4.70
C GLU A 608 10.14 -29.61 3.22
N ASP A 609 8.92 -29.14 2.95
CA ASP A 609 8.41 -28.92 1.59
C ASP A 609 9.03 -27.67 0.98
N GLN A 610 9.18 -26.61 1.78
CA GLN A 610 9.90 -25.39 1.41
C GLN A 610 11.32 -25.74 0.99
N LYS A 611 12.05 -26.50 1.81
CA LYS A 611 13.41 -26.93 1.50
C LYS A 611 13.45 -27.77 0.22
N ALA A 612 12.56 -28.75 0.08
CA ALA A 612 12.50 -29.60 -1.11
C ALA A 612 12.15 -28.78 -2.38
N PHE A 613 11.26 -27.80 -2.28
CA PHE A 613 10.93 -26.87 -3.35
C PHE A 613 12.15 -26.04 -3.77
N LEU A 614 12.83 -25.37 -2.83
CA LEU A 614 14.01 -24.56 -3.11
C LEU A 614 15.18 -25.39 -3.68
N ASP A 615 15.36 -26.62 -3.18
CA ASP A 615 16.34 -27.57 -3.74
C ASP A 615 15.97 -27.95 -5.18
N SER A 616 14.68 -28.17 -5.48
CA SER A 616 14.19 -28.51 -6.82
C SER A 616 14.38 -27.37 -7.82
N MET A 617 14.26 -26.12 -7.36
CA MET A 617 14.50 -24.90 -8.12
C MET A 617 15.99 -24.75 -8.43
N THR A 618 16.84 -24.90 -7.40
CA THR A 618 18.30 -24.83 -7.52
C THR A 618 18.84 -25.89 -8.49
N LYS A 619 18.36 -27.13 -8.38
CA LYS A 619 18.73 -28.22 -9.31
C LYS A 619 18.32 -27.95 -10.76
N ALA A 620 17.24 -27.19 -10.96
CA ALA A 620 16.78 -26.80 -12.29
C ALA A 620 17.50 -25.55 -12.84
N GLY A 621 18.40 -24.94 -12.06
CA GLY A 621 19.06 -23.69 -12.42
C GLY A 621 18.13 -22.49 -12.42
N ILE A 622 17.01 -22.55 -11.68
CA ILE A 622 16.01 -21.49 -11.62
C ILE A 622 16.22 -20.69 -10.33
N THR A 623 16.58 -19.42 -10.46
CA THR A 623 16.63 -18.49 -9.33
C THR A 623 15.23 -18.00 -9.01
N MET A 624 14.79 -18.21 -7.77
CA MET A 624 13.51 -17.69 -7.28
C MET A 624 13.66 -16.20 -6.94
N ASP A 625 12.72 -15.37 -7.41
CA ASP A 625 12.58 -13.98 -6.96
C ASP A 625 11.54 -13.91 -5.82
N PRO A 626 11.96 -13.70 -4.57
CA PRO A 626 11.04 -13.64 -3.43
C PRO A 626 10.21 -12.37 -3.38
N GLU A 627 10.62 -11.28 -4.02
CA GLU A 627 9.93 -9.98 -3.98
C GLU A 627 8.83 -9.86 -5.04
N MET A 628 8.74 -10.83 -5.96
CA MET A 628 7.72 -10.89 -6.99
C MET A 628 6.33 -11.08 -6.40
N ASP A 629 5.33 -10.38 -6.93
CA ASP A 629 3.92 -10.62 -6.58
C ASP A 629 3.52 -12.06 -6.93
N VAL A 630 2.77 -12.73 -6.05
CA VAL A 630 2.27 -14.10 -6.29
C VAL A 630 1.48 -14.22 -7.61
N ARG A 631 0.69 -13.19 -7.96
CA ARG A 631 -0.02 -13.13 -9.25
C ARG A 631 0.91 -13.18 -10.46
N ALA A 632 2.16 -12.73 -10.33
CA ALA A 632 3.16 -12.71 -11.39
C ALA A 632 4.05 -13.97 -11.40
N MET A 633 3.90 -14.88 -10.43
CA MET A 633 4.74 -16.07 -10.28
C MET A 633 4.87 -16.90 -11.58
N PRO A 634 6.05 -17.37 -12.00
CA PRO A 634 6.15 -18.16 -13.24
C PRO A 634 5.44 -19.53 -13.13
N LYS A 635 4.99 -20.07 -14.27
CA LYS A 635 4.39 -21.42 -14.33
C LYS A 635 5.38 -22.50 -13.87
N GLU A 636 6.67 -22.26 -14.07
CA GLU A 636 7.77 -23.12 -13.63
C GLU A 636 7.78 -23.28 -12.11
N TYR A 637 7.49 -22.21 -11.35
CA TYR A 637 7.48 -22.26 -9.89
C TYR A 637 6.33 -23.16 -9.44
N MET A 638 5.13 -22.94 -9.99
CA MET A 638 3.95 -23.77 -9.68
C MET A 638 4.14 -25.24 -10.08
N SER A 639 4.81 -25.51 -11.22
CA SER A 639 5.17 -26.86 -11.65
C SER A 639 6.11 -27.55 -10.64
N LYS A 640 7.10 -26.82 -10.11
CA LYS A 640 8.05 -27.34 -9.12
C LYS A 640 7.38 -27.59 -7.76
N MET A 641 6.51 -26.68 -7.31
CA MET A 641 5.69 -26.89 -6.11
C MET A 641 4.83 -28.14 -6.26
N PHE A 642 4.16 -28.31 -7.41
CA PHE A 642 3.35 -29.49 -7.70
C PHE A 642 4.17 -30.78 -7.65
N ALA A 643 5.35 -30.82 -8.27
CA ALA A 643 6.19 -32.02 -8.26
C ALA A 643 6.59 -32.45 -6.84
N VAL A 644 6.99 -31.49 -6.00
CA VAL A 644 7.38 -31.77 -4.60
C VAL A 644 6.20 -32.24 -3.76
N LEU A 645 5.08 -31.51 -3.82
CA LEU A 645 3.92 -31.81 -3.01
C LEU A 645 3.22 -33.10 -3.46
N SER A 646 3.14 -33.37 -4.77
CA SER A 646 2.51 -34.59 -5.29
C SER A 646 3.26 -35.85 -4.89
N GLU A 647 4.61 -35.82 -4.88
CA GLU A 647 5.42 -36.95 -4.42
C GLU A 647 5.20 -37.24 -2.93
N LYS A 648 5.19 -36.19 -2.10
CA LYS A 648 4.90 -36.31 -0.66
C LYS A 648 3.50 -36.89 -0.42
N HIS A 649 2.49 -36.30 -1.06
CA HIS A 649 1.10 -36.73 -0.86
C HIS A 649 0.83 -38.12 -1.40
N ALA A 650 1.51 -38.55 -2.47
CA ALA A 650 1.41 -39.92 -2.95
C ALA A 650 1.92 -40.94 -1.93
N LYS A 651 3.07 -40.66 -1.30
CA LYS A 651 3.63 -41.51 -0.22
C LYS A 651 2.68 -41.57 0.99
N ASN A 652 2.05 -40.46 1.34
CA ASN A 652 1.08 -40.42 2.44
C ASN A 652 -0.21 -41.16 2.08
N ALA A 653 -0.72 -40.98 0.86
CA ALA A 653 -1.91 -41.65 0.36
C ALA A 653 -1.74 -43.18 0.32
N ALA A 654 -0.58 -43.67 -0.10
CA ALA A 654 -0.26 -45.10 -0.05
C ALA A 654 -0.37 -45.66 1.38
N LYS A 655 0.27 -45.00 2.35
CA LYS A 655 0.21 -45.39 3.77
C LYS A 655 -1.20 -45.32 4.35
N GLU A 656 -1.97 -44.29 4.01
CA GLU A 656 -3.35 -44.12 4.46
C GLU A 656 -4.25 -45.23 3.91
N MET A 657 -4.13 -45.52 2.61
CA MET A 657 -4.88 -46.61 1.97
C MET A 657 -4.56 -47.95 2.62
N GLU A 658 -3.28 -48.28 2.79
CA GLU A 658 -2.84 -49.52 3.45
C GLU A 658 -3.36 -49.63 4.89
N SER A 659 -3.27 -48.55 5.67
CA SER A 659 -3.73 -48.51 7.06
C SER A 659 -5.24 -48.64 7.16
N GLU A 660 -5.98 -47.95 6.30
CA GLU A 660 -7.45 -48.00 6.28
C GLU A 660 -7.94 -49.39 5.85
N PHE A 661 -7.27 -50.03 4.89
CA PHE A 661 -7.58 -51.40 4.50
C PHE A 661 -7.31 -52.40 5.63
N ALA A 662 -6.17 -52.27 6.32
CA ALA A 662 -5.86 -53.10 7.49
C ALA A 662 -6.92 -52.95 8.58
N ARG A 663 -7.31 -51.71 8.92
CA ARG A 663 -8.36 -51.39 9.89
C ARG A 663 -9.71 -51.99 9.52
N ARG A 664 -10.11 -51.94 8.25
CA ARG A 664 -11.35 -52.57 7.79
C ARG A 664 -11.29 -54.09 7.91
N ARG A 665 -10.14 -54.73 7.63
CA ARG A 665 -9.99 -56.18 7.80
C ARG A 665 -10.03 -56.67 9.25
N GLU A 666 -9.67 -55.82 10.21
CA GLU A 666 -9.84 -56.15 11.64
C GLU A 666 -11.32 -56.24 12.05
N THR A 667 -12.19 -55.48 11.38
CA THR A 667 -13.63 -55.41 11.71
C THR A 667 -14.51 -56.26 10.79
N ASP A 668 -14.13 -56.37 9.52
CA ASP A 668 -14.75 -57.19 8.48
C ASP A 668 -13.67 -57.93 7.67
N PRO A 669 -13.43 -59.22 7.93
CA PRO A 669 -12.44 -60.02 7.20
C PRO A 669 -12.67 -60.08 5.67
N ASP A 670 -13.91 -59.87 5.21
CA ASP A 670 -14.30 -59.89 3.80
C ASP A 670 -14.22 -58.51 3.12
N ALA A 671 -13.76 -57.48 3.83
CA ALA A 671 -13.58 -56.14 3.29
C ALA A 671 -12.70 -56.13 2.04
N LYS A 672 -13.15 -55.42 1.00
CA LYS A 672 -12.45 -55.34 -0.29
C LYS A 672 -11.55 -54.11 -0.35
N SER A 673 -10.31 -54.32 -0.75
CA SER A 673 -9.32 -53.27 -1.00
C SER A 673 -9.82 -52.21 -2.00
N TYR A 674 -10.52 -52.65 -3.04
CA TYR A 674 -11.11 -51.77 -4.05
C TYR A 674 -12.09 -50.74 -3.46
N ASP A 675 -12.82 -51.08 -2.41
CA ASP A 675 -13.80 -50.16 -1.82
C ASP A 675 -13.08 -49.01 -1.10
N VAL A 676 -11.94 -49.30 -0.43
CA VAL A 676 -11.07 -48.26 0.18
C VAL A 676 -10.53 -47.31 -0.90
N THR A 677 -9.95 -47.87 -1.97
CA THR A 677 -9.42 -47.05 -3.07
C THR A 677 -10.52 -46.20 -3.71
N LYS A 678 -11.70 -46.78 -3.95
CA LYS A 678 -12.83 -46.11 -4.59
C LYS A 678 -13.38 -44.97 -3.74
N GLU A 679 -13.54 -45.17 -2.44
CA GLU A 679 -14.03 -44.14 -1.51
C GLU A 679 -13.04 -42.98 -1.42
N MET A 680 -11.75 -43.25 -1.20
CA MET A 680 -10.75 -42.18 -1.12
C MET A 680 -10.65 -41.38 -2.44
N VAL A 681 -10.70 -42.04 -3.59
CA VAL A 681 -10.72 -41.33 -4.89
C VAL A 681 -12.01 -40.52 -5.09
N ALA A 682 -13.15 -41.00 -4.58
CA ALA A 682 -14.41 -40.26 -4.62
C ALA A 682 -14.36 -39.00 -3.74
N ASP A 683 -13.80 -39.10 -2.53
CA ASP A 683 -13.61 -37.97 -1.61
C ASP A 683 -12.69 -36.92 -2.23
N GLU A 684 -11.56 -37.34 -2.81
CA GLU A 684 -10.65 -36.42 -3.52
C GLU A 684 -11.30 -35.76 -4.75
N THR A 685 -12.16 -36.49 -5.46
CA THR A 685 -12.93 -35.92 -6.57
C THR A 685 -13.90 -34.85 -6.07
N ALA A 686 -14.55 -35.07 -4.92
CA ALA A 686 -15.44 -34.09 -4.30
C ALA A 686 -14.67 -32.85 -3.83
N ASN A 687 -13.52 -33.03 -3.17
CA ASN A 687 -12.69 -31.94 -2.66
C ASN A 687 -12.14 -31.05 -3.79
N LEU A 688 -11.64 -31.65 -4.89
CA LEU A 688 -11.18 -30.86 -6.04
C LEU A 688 -12.33 -30.10 -6.72
N ARG A 689 -13.52 -30.69 -6.82
CA ARG A 689 -14.69 -29.99 -7.36
C ARG A 689 -15.10 -28.82 -6.46
N GLN A 690 -15.11 -29.05 -5.15
CA GLN A 690 -15.41 -28.02 -4.18
C GLN A 690 -14.40 -26.87 -4.26
N MET A 691 -13.10 -27.17 -4.41
CA MET A 691 -12.08 -26.15 -4.68
C MET A 691 -12.41 -25.34 -5.95
N GLY A 692 -12.81 -26.01 -7.03
CA GLY A 692 -13.24 -25.33 -8.26
C GLY A 692 -14.46 -24.43 -8.05
N ASP A 693 -15.42 -24.87 -7.24
CA ASP A 693 -16.62 -24.09 -6.90
C ASP A 693 -16.31 -22.91 -5.96
N ASN A 694 -15.36 -23.07 -5.03
CA ASN A 694 -14.92 -22.02 -4.12
C ASN A 694 -14.28 -20.86 -4.89
N LEU A 695 -13.54 -21.14 -5.96
CA LEU A 695 -12.98 -20.10 -6.83
C LEU A 695 -14.08 -19.18 -7.41
N GLU A 696 -15.23 -19.75 -7.76
CA GLU A 696 -16.37 -18.99 -8.29
C GLU A 696 -17.17 -18.28 -7.19
N LYS A 697 -17.36 -18.94 -6.05
CA LYS A 697 -18.15 -18.39 -4.94
C LYS A 697 -17.42 -17.30 -4.17
N ASP A 698 -16.14 -17.55 -3.86
CA ASP A 698 -15.35 -16.74 -2.93
C ASP A 698 -14.58 -15.66 -3.67
N HIS A 699 -14.16 -15.95 -4.91
CA HIS A 699 -13.31 -15.04 -5.71
C HIS A 699 -13.97 -14.58 -7.01
N HIS A 700 -15.21 -14.98 -7.29
CA HIS A 700 -15.96 -14.56 -8.50
C HIS A 700 -15.24 -14.82 -9.83
N VAL A 701 -14.31 -15.78 -9.86
CA VAL A 701 -13.60 -16.22 -11.06
C VAL A 701 -14.25 -17.52 -11.55
N PRO A 702 -14.49 -17.72 -12.87
CA PRO A 702 -15.13 -18.93 -13.36
C PRO A 702 -14.51 -20.22 -12.79
N GLY A 703 -15.35 -21.10 -12.26
CA GLY A 703 -14.90 -22.31 -11.59
C GLY A 703 -13.99 -23.20 -12.44
N LEU A 704 -13.14 -23.98 -11.76
CA LEU A 704 -12.17 -24.85 -12.42
C LEU A 704 -12.84 -26.09 -13.00
N ARG A 705 -12.56 -26.39 -14.27
CA ARG A 705 -12.95 -27.68 -14.88
C ARG A 705 -11.95 -28.77 -14.51
N VAL A 706 -12.19 -29.40 -13.35
CA VAL A 706 -11.36 -30.49 -12.85
C VAL A 706 -11.63 -31.80 -13.62
N PRO A 707 -10.58 -32.51 -14.09
CA PRO A 707 -10.71 -33.84 -14.66
C PRO A 707 -11.35 -34.85 -13.69
N TYR A 708 -12.09 -35.81 -14.22
CA TYR A 708 -12.58 -36.93 -13.42
C TYR A 708 -11.42 -37.87 -13.07
N LEU A 709 -11.21 -38.13 -11.77
CA LEU A 709 -10.07 -38.93 -11.28
C LEU A 709 -10.12 -40.41 -11.67
N GLY A 710 -11.28 -40.90 -12.15
CA GLY A 710 -11.41 -42.24 -12.70
C GLY A 710 -11.53 -43.35 -11.63
N SER A 711 -11.03 -44.53 -11.97
CA SER A 711 -10.96 -45.69 -11.07
C SER A 711 -9.55 -46.27 -11.07
N PRO A 712 -8.57 -45.54 -10.51
CA PRO A 712 -7.19 -46.00 -10.42
C PRO A 712 -7.08 -47.18 -9.45
N ARG A 713 -5.95 -47.87 -9.46
CA ARG A 713 -5.68 -49.07 -8.66
C ARG A 713 -4.52 -48.83 -7.70
N HIS A 714 -4.57 -49.50 -6.57
CA HIS A 714 -3.47 -49.56 -5.61
C HIS A 714 -3.13 -51.03 -5.34
N ASP A 715 -1.84 -51.35 -5.30
CA ASP A 715 -1.35 -52.71 -5.05
C ASP A 715 -1.12 -52.88 -3.55
N TYR A 716 -2.08 -53.52 -2.86
CA TYR A 716 -2.01 -53.74 -1.42
C TYR A 716 -1.09 -54.93 -1.08
N PRO A 717 -0.05 -54.75 -0.23
CA PRO A 717 0.96 -55.78 0.05
C PRO A 717 0.42 -57.11 0.61
N ASN A 718 -0.79 -57.12 1.19
CA ASN A 718 -1.38 -58.28 1.88
C ASN A 718 -2.80 -58.65 1.37
N ASP A 719 -3.18 -58.19 0.17
CA ASP A 719 -4.48 -58.54 -0.40
C ASP A 719 -4.44 -59.77 -1.31
N ASN A 720 -4.89 -60.91 -0.78
CA ASN A 720 -5.03 -62.16 -1.54
C ASN A 720 -6.27 -62.21 -2.45
N SER A 721 -7.13 -61.17 -2.46
CA SER A 721 -8.33 -61.14 -3.31
C SER A 721 -8.01 -61.13 -4.82
N TYR A 722 -6.79 -60.68 -5.18
CA TYR A 722 -6.28 -60.58 -6.55
C TYR A 722 -5.16 -61.59 -6.87
N GLN A 723 -5.05 -62.72 -6.16
CA GLN A 723 -4.25 -63.82 -6.70
C GLN A 723 -4.90 -64.31 -7.99
N LYS A 724 -4.34 -63.86 -9.12
CA LYS A 724 -4.60 -64.42 -10.46
C LYS A 724 -4.59 -65.95 -10.32
N LYS A 725 -5.76 -66.57 -10.49
CA LYS A 725 -5.86 -67.96 -10.92
C LYS A 725 -5.19 -68.07 -12.29
N ASN A 726 -3.87 -68.18 -12.30
CA ASN A 726 -3.11 -68.78 -13.38
C ASN A 726 -3.25 -70.32 -13.27
N THR A 727 -4.48 -70.82 -13.23
CA THR A 727 -4.72 -72.22 -13.58
C THR A 727 -4.71 -72.29 -15.09
N LYS A 728 -3.59 -72.75 -15.64
CA LYS A 728 -3.50 -73.31 -16.99
C LYS A 728 -4.56 -74.42 -17.14
N ASN A 729 -5.78 -74.05 -17.50
CA ASN A 729 -6.76 -75.01 -17.97
C ASN A 729 -6.61 -75.13 -19.48
N ASN A 730 -5.91 -76.19 -19.88
CA ASN A 730 -6.05 -76.80 -21.20
C ASN A 730 -7.54 -77.11 -21.43
N PHE A 731 -8.24 -76.26 -22.16
CA PHE A 731 -9.47 -76.62 -22.83
C PHE A 731 -9.28 -76.40 -24.34
N LYS A 732 -9.11 -77.51 -25.06
CA LYS A 732 -9.25 -77.56 -26.52
C LYS A 732 -10.63 -77.03 -26.90
N ALA A 733 -10.67 -75.97 -27.69
CA ALA A 733 -11.89 -75.52 -28.35
C ALA A 733 -12.31 -76.54 -29.44
N PRO A 734 -13.59 -76.92 -29.56
CA PRO A 734 -14.10 -77.53 -30.77
C PRO A 734 -14.27 -76.44 -31.84
N ARG A 735 -13.69 -76.67 -33.02
CA ARG A 735 -13.97 -75.90 -34.25
C ARG A 735 -15.47 -75.86 -34.50
N LYS A 736 -16.05 -74.67 -34.68
CA LYS A 736 -17.32 -74.51 -35.38
C LYS A 736 -17.03 -74.04 -36.79
N GLU A 737 -17.48 -74.86 -37.72
CA GLU A 737 -17.47 -74.65 -39.16
C GLU A 737 -18.33 -73.45 -39.54
N ALA A 738 -17.87 -72.76 -40.59
CA ALA A 738 -18.63 -71.74 -41.28
C ALA A 738 -19.80 -72.38 -42.03
N HIS A 739 -21.01 -71.88 -41.78
CA HIS A 739 -22.08 -71.95 -42.75
C HIS A 739 -22.67 -70.56 -42.99
N THR A 740 -22.48 -70.14 -44.22
CA THR A 740 -23.20 -69.11 -44.98
C THR A 740 -24.71 -69.19 -44.79
N TYR A 741 -25.36 -68.04 -44.63
CA TYR A 741 -26.31 -67.46 -45.60
C TYR A 741 -26.29 -65.94 -45.49
#